data_AF-A0AA38XQQ1-F1
#
_entry.id   AF-A0AA38XQQ1-F1
#
_cell.length_a   1.000
_cell.length_b   1.000
_cell.length_c   1.000
_cell.angle_alpha   90.00
_cell.angle_beta   90.00
_cell.angle_gamma   90.00
#
_symmetry.space_group_name_H-M   'P 1'
#
loop_
_entity.id
_entity.type
_entity.pdbx_description
1 polymer ?
#
loop_
_entity_poly.entity_id
_entity_poly.type
_entity_poly.pdbx_seq_one_letter_code
_entity_poly.pdbx_strand_id
1 'polypeptide(L)'
;MFSRTKSAPRAFARLLAYALCLAVWPLASQAADKSQQAYWAGFAYTADAAAVQVTTPHAHAVLEKRGLIPLNQTLAQALKRRAPANLELIDQPVAMLDGTTSAVVLAAALDRELVSVEPIGDQYKVLVEVALQALFFDFRERQVIASYPLTLQRIDVQEYRPDSDDIDAIVADLLYGGADTSLSQVLATTLAQAKLPEAATRRLQVGAVTLSDATLAKLPDPKWAGPLRATLAHELSKTLSSNTGVGLLPPASGQAIGGAMAARFADGKVYQLKIPEADYVISLQVDALKNGVISETPAMKTMLFGAFFTAKVTEPFSGKVYFEQPLRKGATKVVPVTQWQVDQWSASYETLLAGFDAFAGAAAKPTDPSPPGVDQIMSLMRTILLILIALAVASPVAAQTASSRGTGSASYSLRLSADTRAQALNKAKANALEAYIAESGAAKLRLFESRRAEFLGEIDRYVLSAVPLSDNEDKKAKTYSVTVRAEINTTLLQTKLDAGSAVAGATAAQRSLLTFLFMARSQDTVQSFQDKEYRRVDASSSYSENTREGDSFRGNSVSTNGSINQNGSVSVTSGGSTTARSDNISWKVANAAEVNTAMTGAFSAAGYEVVEAEYVEGESRGLLSIERIRKDFSTGNDLSAATLRDTANGIRAANIPYIAVGTLDVGMRDRDPASGNTRVFVTVTGKVLDVTGRFPRTVSSVGPVQFSGTGPNETVARTNALQLAAEKAAQQMINELNVKAVR
;
A
#
# COMPACT_ATOMS: atom_id res chain seq x y z
N MET A 1 85.88 -30.04 -1.29
CA MET A 1 85.04 -31.11 -1.89
C MET A 1 83.64 -31.00 -1.29
N PHE A 2 82.61 -30.96 -2.13
CA PHE A 2 81.20 -30.69 -1.83
C PHE A 2 80.60 -31.55 -0.70
N SER A 3 79.69 -30.98 0.10
CA SER A 3 78.34 -31.56 0.33
C SER A 3 77.41 -30.62 1.13
N ARG A 4 76.18 -30.46 0.63
CA ARG A 4 75.00 -29.78 1.21
C ARG A 4 74.32 -30.69 2.25
N THR A 5 73.57 -30.15 3.22
CA THR A 5 72.08 -30.19 3.29
C THR A 5 71.64 -29.42 4.55
N LYS A 6 70.93 -28.30 4.48
CA LYS A 6 69.48 -28.04 4.25
C LYS A 6 68.53 -28.30 5.44
N SER A 7 68.35 -27.25 6.23
CA SER A 7 67.08 -26.63 6.70
C SER A 7 65.88 -27.52 7.08
N ALA A 8 65.61 -27.62 8.38
CA ALA A 8 64.40 -28.18 8.97
C ALA A 8 63.43 -27.18 9.64
N PRO A 9 63.08 -25.98 9.10
CA PRO A 9 62.04 -25.14 9.72
C PRO A 9 60.66 -25.23 9.03
N ARG A 10 60.53 -25.94 7.90
CA ARG A 10 59.28 -25.94 7.11
C ARG A 10 58.26 -27.00 7.53
N ALA A 11 58.66 -28.05 8.23
CA ALA A 11 57.76 -29.10 8.70
C ALA A 11 56.98 -28.67 9.96
N PHE A 12 57.64 -27.97 10.89
CA PHE A 12 57.03 -27.53 12.14
C PHE A 12 56.03 -26.38 11.94
N ALA A 13 56.33 -25.44 11.03
CA ALA A 13 55.40 -24.37 10.66
C ALA A 13 54.14 -24.90 9.93
N ARG A 14 54.27 -26.01 9.17
CA ARG A 14 53.13 -26.66 8.51
C ARG A 14 52.28 -27.46 9.49
N LEU A 15 52.89 -28.13 10.48
CA LEU A 15 52.17 -28.84 11.53
C LEU A 15 51.43 -27.88 12.47
N LEU A 16 51.99 -26.71 12.79
CA LEU A 16 51.31 -25.68 13.57
C LEU A 16 50.15 -25.04 12.79
N ALA A 17 50.30 -24.84 11.47
CA ALA A 17 49.24 -24.35 10.61
C ALA A 17 48.09 -25.37 10.42
N TYR A 18 48.41 -26.66 10.30
CA TYR A 18 47.39 -27.73 10.27
C TYR A 18 46.69 -27.90 11.62
N ALA A 19 47.39 -27.76 12.75
CA ALA A 19 46.79 -27.79 14.07
C ALA A 19 45.91 -26.56 14.35
N LEU A 20 46.28 -25.36 13.87
CA LEU A 20 45.40 -24.19 13.93
C LEU A 20 44.20 -24.31 13.00
N CYS A 21 44.35 -24.88 11.79
CA CYS A 21 43.22 -25.12 10.89
C CYS A 21 42.26 -26.23 11.39
N LEU A 22 42.75 -27.23 12.13
CA LEU A 22 41.91 -28.28 12.71
C LEU A 22 41.26 -27.87 14.05
N ALA A 23 41.85 -26.94 14.79
CA ALA A 23 41.25 -26.38 16.02
C ALA A 23 40.21 -25.27 15.74
N VAL A 24 40.21 -24.68 14.54
CA VAL A 24 39.19 -23.70 14.09
C VAL A 24 37.99 -24.38 13.40
N TRP A 25 38.07 -25.68 13.11
CA TRP A 25 37.04 -26.40 12.35
C TRP A 25 35.85 -27.04 13.11
N PRO A 26 35.65 -26.84 14.43
CA PRO A 26 34.31 -27.01 15.01
C PRO A 26 33.58 -25.68 15.28
N LEU A 27 34.23 -24.52 15.10
CA LEU A 27 33.58 -23.21 15.34
C LEU A 27 33.11 -22.49 14.07
N ALA A 28 33.48 -22.98 12.88
CA ALA A 28 33.00 -22.47 11.59
C ALA A 28 31.84 -23.28 10.98
N SER A 29 31.25 -24.22 11.72
CA SER A 29 30.10 -25.03 11.28
C SER A 29 28.77 -24.58 11.90
N GLN A 30 28.72 -23.38 12.49
CA GLN A 30 27.51 -22.69 12.90
C GLN A 30 27.59 -21.20 12.54
N ALA A 31 27.85 -20.88 11.28
CA ALA A 31 27.04 -19.83 10.69
C ALA A 31 25.69 -20.50 10.41
N ALA A 32 24.86 -20.62 11.47
CA ALA A 32 23.46 -20.96 11.28
C ALA A 32 22.94 -19.98 10.22
N ASP A 33 22.43 -20.50 9.11
CA ASP A 33 21.48 -19.79 8.29
C ASP A 33 20.49 -19.19 9.29
N LYS A 34 20.54 -17.87 9.50
CA LYS A 34 19.60 -17.23 10.42
C LYS A 34 18.24 -17.44 9.78
N SER A 35 17.51 -18.45 10.23
CA SER A 35 16.14 -18.70 9.81
C SER A 35 15.39 -17.39 9.97
N GLN A 36 14.90 -16.85 8.85
CA GLN A 36 14.18 -15.60 8.89
C GLN A 36 12.94 -15.80 9.77
N GLN A 37 12.68 -14.87 10.69
CA GLN A 37 11.60 -15.02 11.66
C GLN A 37 10.34 -14.31 11.17
N ALA A 38 9.18 -14.94 11.32
CA ALA A 38 7.89 -14.29 11.14
C ALA A 38 6.92 -14.64 12.26
N TYR A 39 6.17 -13.64 12.74
CA TYR A 39 5.14 -13.81 13.74
C TYR A 39 3.83 -14.24 13.09
N TRP A 40 3.20 -15.30 13.61
CA TRP A 40 1.90 -15.75 13.12
C TRP A 40 0.77 -14.86 13.68
N ALA A 41 0.12 -14.08 12.81
CA ALA A 41 -1.00 -13.22 13.16
C ALA A 41 -2.38 -13.90 13.05
N GLY A 42 -2.49 -15.00 12.31
CA GLY A 42 -3.77 -15.68 12.09
C GLY A 42 -4.42 -15.33 10.75
N PHE A 43 -5.73 -15.48 10.71
CA PHE A 43 -6.56 -15.17 9.56
C PHE A 43 -6.84 -13.66 9.44
N ALA A 44 -6.86 -13.16 8.21
CA ALA A 44 -7.14 -11.76 7.86
C ALA A 44 -8.02 -11.68 6.60
N TYR A 45 -8.49 -10.48 6.28
CA TYR A 45 -9.12 -10.17 5.00
C TYR A 45 -8.16 -9.29 4.17
N THR A 46 -8.14 -9.44 2.85
CA THR A 46 -7.41 -8.52 1.96
C THR A 46 -8.29 -7.34 1.53
N ALA A 47 -9.57 -7.35 1.88
CA ALA A 47 -10.53 -6.33 1.51
C ALA A 47 -11.14 -5.68 2.75
N ASP A 48 -11.47 -4.41 2.57
CA ASP A 48 -12.16 -3.58 3.55
C ASP A 48 -13.47 -4.19 4.04
N ALA A 49 -13.87 -3.89 5.28
CA ALA A 49 -14.99 -4.57 5.94
C ALA A 49 -16.32 -4.50 5.15
N ALA A 50 -16.56 -3.38 4.45
CA ALA A 50 -17.74 -3.22 3.59
C ALA A 50 -17.66 -4.02 2.28
N ALA A 51 -16.44 -4.30 1.78
CA ALA A 51 -16.21 -5.06 0.56
C ALA A 51 -16.19 -6.58 0.82
N VAL A 52 -15.73 -7.02 1.99
CA VAL A 52 -15.67 -8.45 2.39
C VAL A 52 -17.00 -9.15 2.23
N GLN A 53 -18.11 -8.53 2.65
CA GLN A 53 -19.43 -9.15 2.56
C GLN A 53 -19.89 -9.32 1.10
N VAL A 54 -19.36 -8.49 0.19
CA VAL A 54 -19.69 -8.54 -1.25
C VAL A 54 -18.78 -9.51 -1.99
N THR A 55 -17.49 -9.54 -1.66
CA THR A 55 -16.49 -10.37 -2.36
C THR A 55 -16.39 -11.79 -1.79
N THR A 56 -16.84 -11.98 -0.55
CA THR A 56 -16.76 -13.25 0.19
C THR A 56 -18.00 -13.52 1.07
N PRO A 57 -19.24 -13.46 0.52
CA PRO A 57 -20.45 -13.62 1.32
C PRO A 57 -20.51 -14.92 2.16
N HIS A 58 -20.19 -16.07 1.56
CA HIS A 58 -20.27 -17.39 2.20
C HIS A 58 -19.14 -17.59 3.21
N ALA A 59 -17.89 -17.30 2.83
CA ALA A 59 -16.76 -17.39 3.75
C ALA A 59 -16.92 -16.46 4.95
N HIS A 60 -17.39 -15.22 4.73
CA HIS A 60 -17.70 -14.29 5.81
C HIS A 60 -18.79 -14.84 6.75
N ALA A 61 -19.91 -15.34 6.20
CA ALA A 61 -21.00 -15.93 6.99
C ALA A 61 -20.53 -17.12 7.84
N VAL A 62 -19.73 -18.01 7.26
CA VAL A 62 -19.13 -19.16 7.96
C VAL A 62 -18.19 -18.72 9.08
N LEU A 63 -17.35 -17.71 8.84
CA LEU A 63 -16.41 -17.18 9.82
C LEU A 63 -17.13 -16.49 11.00
N GLU A 64 -18.22 -15.77 10.74
CA GLU A 64 -19.07 -15.19 11.81
C GLU A 64 -19.73 -16.28 12.65
N LYS A 65 -20.22 -17.36 12.00
CA LYS A 65 -20.91 -18.46 12.68
C LYS A 65 -19.98 -19.36 13.50
N ARG A 66 -18.78 -19.69 12.97
CA ARG A 66 -17.84 -20.63 13.60
C ARG A 66 -16.72 -19.95 14.40
N GLY A 67 -16.46 -18.67 14.13
CA GLY A 67 -15.46 -17.86 14.83
C GLY A 67 -14.02 -18.07 14.34
N LEU A 68 -13.19 -17.02 14.52
CA LEU A 68 -11.78 -17.01 14.11
C LEU A 68 -10.85 -17.76 15.07
N ILE A 69 -11.23 -17.90 16.34
CA ILE A 69 -10.43 -18.59 17.36
C ILE A 69 -10.16 -20.06 16.96
N PRO A 70 -11.19 -20.90 16.69
CA PRO A 70 -10.96 -22.28 16.30
C PRO A 70 -10.21 -22.39 14.97
N LEU A 71 -10.46 -21.49 14.01
CA LEU A 71 -9.72 -21.46 12.76
C LEU A 71 -8.23 -21.23 13.00
N ASN A 72 -7.88 -20.18 13.74
CA ASN A 72 -6.50 -19.83 14.05
C ASN A 72 -5.77 -20.92 14.83
N GLN A 73 -6.47 -21.67 15.69
CA GLN A 73 -5.92 -22.83 16.39
C GLN A 73 -5.57 -23.96 15.42
N THR A 74 -6.50 -24.32 14.52
CA THR A 74 -6.28 -25.36 13.49
C THR A 74 -5.12 -24.99 12.56
N LEU A 75 -5.07 -23.73 12.11
CA LEU A 75 -3.97 -23.23 11.26
C LEU A 75 -2.63 -23.27 11.99
N ALA A 76 -2.56 -22.77 13.23
CA ALA A 76 -1.32 -22.80 14.01
C ALA A 76 -0.84 -24.23 14.27
N GLN A 77 -1.74 -25.19 14.53
CA GLN A 77 -1.39 -26.60 14.69
C GLN A 77 -0.83 -27.21 13.39
N ALA A 78 -1.42 -26.90 12.24
CA ALA A 78 -0.91 -27.39 10.95
C ALA A 78 0.48 -26.83 10.64
N LEU A 79 0.71 -25.54 10.89
CA LEU A 79 2.03 -24.90 10.72
C LEU A 79 3.09 -25.46 11.68
N LYS A 80 2.71 -25.87 12.88
CA LYS A 80 3.62 -26.57 13.82
C LYS A 80 3.97 -27.98 13.36
N ARG A 81 3.00 -28.72 12.80
CA ARG A 81 3.22 -30.08 12.29
C ARG A 81 4.11 -30.10 11.05
N ARG A 82 3.97 -29.08 10.19
CA ARG A 82 4.76 -28.90 8.98
C ARG A 82 5.38 -27.50 8.98
N ALA A 83 6.44 -27.36 9.76
CA ALA A 83 7.18 -26.10 9.85
C ALA A 83 7.84 -25.76 8.51
N PRO A 84 7.85 -24.48 8.11
CA PRO A 84 8.53 -24.03 6.91
C PRO A 84 10.04 -24.24 7.01
N ALA A 85 10.69 -24.69 5.92
CA ALA A 85 12.09 -25.08 5.96
C ALA A 85 13.07 -23.90 6.06
N ASN A 86 12.68 -22.72 5.55
CA ASN A 86 13.55 -21.53 5.48
C ASN A 86 13.10 -20.39 6.40
N LEU A 87 12.11 -20.64 7.26
CA LEU A 87 11.49 -19.61 8.09
C LEU A 87 11.20 -20.18 9.48
N GLU A 88 11.46 -19.40 10.52
CA GLU A 88 11.03 -19.71 11.87
C GLU A 88 9.71 -18.97 12.17
N LEU A 89 8.66 -19.73 12.46
CA LEU A 89 7.36 -19.18 12.82
C LEU A 89 7.24 -19.00 14.34
N ILE A 90 7.10 -17.75 14.77
CA ILE A 90 6.91 -17.39 16.18
C ILE A 90 5.41 -17.33 16.48
N ASP A 91 4.95 -18.25 17.33
CA ASP A 91 3.56 -18.32 17.83
C ASP A 91 3.42 -17.58 19.17
N GLN A 92 3.95 -16.35 19.24
CA GLN A 92 3.74 -15.43 20.36
C GLN A 92 2.69 -14.38 19.97
N PRO A 93 1.96 -13.78 20.94
CA PRO A 93 1.03 -12.71 20.65
C PRO A 93 1.75 -11.55 19.96
N VAL A 94 1.32 -11.19 18.74
CA VAL A 94 1.81 -10.01 18.02
C VAL A 94 1.62 -8.74 18.86
N ALA A 95 0.67 -8.77 19.79
CA ALA A 95 0.45 -7.82 20.88
C ALA A 95 1.67 -7.44 21.74
N MET A 96 2.71 -8.28 21.77
CA MET A 96 3.95 -7.96 22.50
C MET A 96 4.91 -7.06 21.71
N LEU A 97 4.62 -6.82 20.42
CA LEU A 97 5.37 -5.89 19.60
C LEU A 97 4.85 -4.48 19.89
N ASP A 98 5.71 -3.65 20.47
CA ASP A 98 5.44 -2.25 20.83
C ASP A 98 5.38 -1.30 19.61
N GLY A 99 5.49 -1.83 18.39
CA GLY A 99 5.54 -1.07 17.14
C GLY A 99 6.87 -0.34 16.90
N THR A 100 7.83 -0.44 17.83
CA THR A 100 9.17 0.14 17.67
C THR A 100 10.12 -0.85 16.99
N THR A 101 9.84 -2.15 17.12
CA THR A 101 10.60 -3.23 16.51
C THR A 101 10.08 -3.56 15.12
N SER A 102 10.96 -3.53 14.10
CA SER A 102 10.67 -4.10 12.78
C SER A 102 10.60 -5.63 12.95
N ALA A 103 9.40 -6.16 12.73
CA ALA A 103 9.11 -7.58 12.83
C ALA A 103 8.26 -7.97 11.62
N VAL A 104 8.61 -9.09 11.01
CA VAL A 104 7.82 -9.65 9.91
C VAL A 104 6.65 -10.40 10.49
N VAL A 105 5.46 -10.16 9.96
CA VAL A 105 4.22 -10.80 10.38
C VAL A 105 3.64 -11.57 9.21
N LEU A 106 3.16 -12.78 9.49
CA LEU A 106 2.48 -13.67 8.56
C LEU A 106 0.97 -13.74 8.91
N ALA A 107 0.12 -13.52 7.91
CA ALA A 107 -1.32 -13.75 7.99
C ALA A 107 -1.81 -14.61 6.82
N ALA A 108 -2.87 -15.40 7.05
CA ALA A 108 -3.64 -16.01 5.98
C ALA A 108 -4.78 -15.07 5.60
N ALA A 109 -4.61 -14.33 4.50
CA ALA A 109 -5.53 -13.29 4.09
C ALA A 109 -6.51 -13.79 3.02
N LEU A 110 -7.81 -13.71 3.30
CA LEU A 110 -8.88 -14.05 2.37
C LEU A 110 -9.06 -12.98 1.31
N ASP A 111 -9.06 -13.40 0.04
CA ASP A 111 -9.10 -12.50 -1.10
C ASP A 111 -10.49 -12.41 -1.75
N ARG A 112 -11.00 -13.56 -2.17
CA ARG A 112 -12.30 -13.69 -2.82
C ARG A 112 -12.82 -15.10 -2.69
N GLU A 113 -14.11 -15.25 -2.98
CA GLU A 113 -14.71 -16.54 -3.24
C GLU A 113 -15.40 -16.53 -4.60
N LEU A 114 -15.55 -17.73 -5.17
CA LEU A 114 -16.29 -17.96 -6.40
C LEU A 114 -17.14 -19.20 -6.21
N VAL A 115 -18.41 -19.07 -6.55
CA VAL A 115 -19.36 -20.18 -6.56
C VAL A 115 -19.94 -20.28 -7.96
N SER A 116 -19.78 -21.43 -8.59
CA SER A 116 -20.43 -21.79 -9.85
C SER A 116 -21.33 -22.98 -9.63
N VAL A 117 -22.59 -22.88 -10.06
CA VAL A 117 -23.57 -23.96 -10.01
C VAL A 117 -24.09 -24.17 -11.42
N GLU A 118 -23.78 -25.32 -11.99
CA GLU A 118 -24.07 -25.66 -13.38
C GLU A 118 -25.00 -26.88 -13.43
N PRO A 119 -26.18 -26.81 -14.07
CA PRO A 119 -27.01 -27.98 -14.28
C PRO A 119 -26.35 -28.92 -15.31
N ILE A 120 -26.30 -30.21 -14.99
CA ILE A 120 -25.84 -31.30 -15.86
C ILE A 120 -26.89 -32.40 -15.83
N GLY A 121 -27.76 -32.43 -16.84
CA GLY A 121 -28.89 -33.38 -16.87
C GLY A 121 -29.89 -33.08 -15.77
N ASP A 122 -30.11 -34.05 -14.87
CA ASP A 122 -30.93 -33.95 -13.65
C ASP A 122 -30.12 -33.61 -12.39
N GLN A 123 -28.80 -33.42 -12.51
CA GLN A 123 -27.90 -33.10 -11.42
C GLN A 123 -27.32 -31.67 -11.57
N TYR A 124 -26.65 -31.20 -10.53
CA TYR A 124 -26.00 -29.90 -10.46
C TYR A 124 -24.54 -30.07 -10.08
N LYS A 125 -23.62 -29.65 -10.95
CA LYS A 125 -22.21 -29.52 -10.63
C LYS A 125 -22.01 -28.23 -9.84
N VAL A 126 -21.42 -28.35 -8.67
CA VAL A 126 -21.13 -27.25 -7.75
C VAL A 126 -19.62 -27.10 -7.68
N LEU A 127 -19.13 -25.92 -8.04
CA LEU A 127 -17.74 -25.52 -7.88
C LEU A 127 -17.70 -24.38 -6.87
N VAL A 128 -17.00 -24.61 -5.76
CA VAL A 128 -16.69 -23.58 -4.76
C VAL A 128 -15.19 -23.38 -4.74
N GLU A 129 -14.76 -22.15 -4.97
CA GLU A 129 -13.37 -21.73 -4.90
C GLU A 129 -13.22 -20.62 -3.86
N VAL A 130 -12.25 -20.77 -2.96
CA VAL A 130 -11.89 -19.74 -1.99
C VAL A 130 -10.42 -19.40 -2.21
N ALA A 131 -10.14 -18.17 -2.61
CA ALA A 131 -8.80 -17.68 -2.88
C ALA A 131 -8.26 -16.92 -1.67
N LEU A 132 -7.06 -17.28 -1.23
CA LEU A 132 -6.38 -16.65 -0.10
C LEU A 132 -4.91 -16.40 -0.43
N GLN A 133 -4.21 -15.71 0.46
CA GLN A 133 -2.79 -15.43 0.33
C GLN A 133 -2.12 -15.61 1.68
N ALA A 134 -0.98 -16.30 1.72
CA ALA A 134 -0.08 -16.20 2.87
C ALA A 134 0.68 -14.88 2.73
N LEU A 135 0.28 -13.88 3.50
CA LEU A 135 0.74 -12.50 3.38
C LEU A 135 1.79 -12.20 4.46
N PHE A 136 2.97 -11.79 4.02
CA PHE A 136 4.04 -11.29 4.86
C PHE A 136 4.13 -9.78 4.77
N PHE A 137 4.20 -9.10 5.91
CA PHE A 137 4.35 -7.65 5.97
C PHE A 137 5.24 -7.23 7.14
N ASP A 138 5.87 -6.06 7.00
CA ASP A 138 6.61 -5.41 8.08
C ASP A 138 5.61 -4.71 9.01
N PHE A 139 5.65 -5.04 10.30
CA PHE A 139 4.73 -4.47 11.28
C PHE A 139 4.92 -2.96 11.51
N ARG A 140 6.19 -2.50 11.50
CA ARG A 140 6.55 -1.11 11.76
C ARG A 140 6.25 -0.23 10.54
N GLU A 141 6.66 -0.68 9.35
CA GLU A 141 6.44 0.04 8.10
C GLU A 141 5.01 -0.13 7.54
N ARG A 142 4.24 -1.10 8.06
CA ARG A 142 2.90 -1.49 7.59
C ARG A 142 2.90 -1.82 6.10
N GLN A 143 3.99 -2.41 5.62
CA GLN A 143 4.22 -2.61 4.20
C GLN A 143 4.28 -4.10 3.89
N VAL A 144 3.59 -4.51 2.82
CA VAL A 144 3.68 -5.89 2.34
C VAL A 144 5.08 -6.18 1.83
N ILE A 145 5.64 -7.29 2.29
CA ILE A 145 6.97 -7.80 1.93
C ILE A 145 6.82 -8.83 0.81
N ALA A 146 5.92 -9.80 1.01
CA ALA A 146 5.68 -10.90 0.08
C ALA A 146 4.29 -11.49 0.30
N SER A 147 3.76 -12.12 -0.74
CA SER A 147 2.53 -12.89 -0.72
C SER A 147 2.76 -14.21 -1.45
N TYR A 148 2.16 -15.26 -0.91
CA TYR A 148 2.10 -16.58 -1.51
C TYR A 148 0.62 -16.92 -1.72
N PRO A 149 0.09 -16.68 -2.92
CA PRO A 149 -1.31 -16.96 -3.23
C PRO A 149 -1.61 -18.46 -3.14
N LEU A 150 -2.79 -18.79 -2.63
CA LEU A 150 -3.31 -20.15 -2.54
C LEU A 150 -4.80 -20.16 -2.88
N THR A 151 -5.28 -21.31 -3.34
CA THR A 151 -6.66 -21.48 -3.78
C THR A 151 -7.19 -22.79 -3.22
N LEU A 152 -8.29 -22.72 -2.49
CA LEU A 152 -9.04 -23.88 -2.03
C LEU A 152 -10.16 -24.13 -3.03
N GLN A 153 -10.35 -25.38 -3.42
CA GLN A 153 -11.35 -25.73 -4.43
C GLN A 153 -12.07 -27.00 -4.02
N ARG A 154 -13.40 -26.97 -4.12
CA ARG A 154 -14.26 -28.15 -4.04
C ARG A 154 -15.11 -28.20 -5.30
N ILE A 155 -15.10 -29.36 -5.97
CA ILE A 155 -16.03 -29.69 -7.05
C ILE A 155 -16.87 -30.85 -6.55
N ASP A 156 -18.19 -30.69 -6.62
CA ASP A 156 -19.15 -31.72 -6.23
C ASP A 156 -20.28 -31.82 -7.27
N VAL A 157 -21.04 -32.92 -7.21
CA VAL A 157 -22.24 -33.12 -8.03
C VAL A 157 -23.40 -33.45 -7.10
N GLN A 158 -24.46 -32.65 -7.16
CA GLN A 158 -25.62 -32.74 -6.29
C GLN A 158 -26.88 -33.06 -7.10
N GLU A 159 -27.81 -33.81 -6.52
CA GLU A 159 -29.09 -34.18 -7.15
C GLU A 159 -30.10 -33.03 -7.20
N TYR A 160 -29.87 -31.97 -6.42
CA TYR A 160 -30.68 -30.77 -6.37
C TYR A 160 -29.78 -29.53 -6.45
N ARG A 161 -30.39 -28.39 -6.76
CA ARG A 161 -29.66 -27.12 -6.83
C ARG A 161 -29.27 -26.73 -5.40
N PRO A 162 -27.97 -26.59 -5.07
CA PRO A 162 -27.54 -26.20 -3.73
C PRO A 162 -28.12 -24.85 -3.35
N ASP A 163 -28.54 -24.73 -2.09
CA ASP A 163 -28.89 -23.46 -1.48
C ASP A 163 -27.66 -22.81 -0.81
N SER A 164 -27.87 -21.69 -0.11
CA SER A 164 -26.78 -20.99 0.57
C SER A 164 -26.19 -21.79 1.73
N ASP A 165 -26.99 -22.60 2.43
CA ASP A 165 -26.53 -23.40 3.57
C ASP A 165 -25.66 -24.57 3.08
N ASP A 166 -26.01 -25.17 1.92
CA ASP A 166 -25.17 -26.18 1.27
C ASP A 166 -23.81 -25.62 0.87
N ILE A 167 -23.79 -24.41 0.29
CA ILE A 167 -22.55 -23.72 -0.10
C ILE A 167 -21.74 -23.35 1.15
N ASP A 168 -22.37 -22.82 2.20
CA ASP A 168 -21.72 -22.49 3.46
C ASP A 168 -21.11 -23.74 4.12
N ALA A 169 -21.76 -24.91 4.00
CA ALA A 169 -21.21 -26.17 4.50
C ALA A 169 -19.93 -26.56 3.75
N ILE A 170 -19.90 -26.42 2.42
CA ILE A 170 -18.71 -26.66 1.59
C ILE A 170 -17.60 -25.68 1.97
N VAL A 171 -17.89 -24.39 2.06
CA VAL A 171 -16.91 -23.37 2.46
C VAL A 171 -16.37 -23.65 3.86
N ALA A 172 -17.22 -24.11 4.77
CA ALA A 172 -16.80 -24.46 6.11
C ALA A 172 -15.87 -25.68 6.15
N ASP A 173 -16.05 -26.67 5.28
CA ASP A 173 -15.10 -27.78 5.13
C ASP A 173 -13.78 -27.33 4.49
N LEU A 174 -13.82 -26.42 3.52
CA LEU A 174 -12.61 -25.82 2.95
C LEU A 174 -11.82 -25.02 3.99
N LEU A 175 -12.48 -24.23 4.85
CA LEU A 175 -11.81 -23.39 5.84
C LEU A 175 -11.41 -24.14 7.12
N TYR A 176 -12.29 -24.98 7.66
CA TYR A 176 -12.12 -25.63 8.97
C TYR A 176 -11.88 -27.14 8.90
N GLY A 177 -12.02 -27.76 7.73
CA GLY A 177 -11.85 -29.19 7.55
C GLY A 177 -10.39 -29.65 7.71
N GLY A 178 -10.22 -30.98 7.62
CA GLY A 178 -8.93 -31.65 7.78
C GLY A 178 -8.41 -32.31 6.50
N ALA A 179 -9.08 -32.14 5.37
CA ALA A 179 -8.67 -32.73 4.09
C ALA A 179 -7.40 -32.04 3.55
N ASP A 180 -6.71 -32.70 2.61
CA ASP A 180 -5.54 -32.13 1.94
C ASP A 180 -5.86 -30.84 1.16
N THR A 181 -7.13 -30.67 0.79
CA THR A 181 -7.67 -29.47 0.12
C THR A 181 -8.14 -28.39 1.10
N SER A 182 -8.16 -28.66 2.41
CA SER A 182 -8.56 -27.68 3.43
C SER A 182 -7.44 -26.66 3.69
N LEU A 183 -7.82 -25.46 4.13
CA LEU A 183 -6.92 -24.31 4.32
C LEU A 183 -5.68 -24.65 5.15
N SER A 184 -5.84 -25.43 6.21
CA SER A 184 -4.76 -25.81 7.11
C SER A 184 -3.64 -26.57 6.40
N GLN A 185 -3.98 -27.55 5.56
CA GLN A 185 -3.01 -28.36 4.81
C GLN A 185 -2.43 -27.60 3.62
N VAL A 186 -3.27 -26.87 2.89
CA VAL A 186 -2.83 -26.07 1.73
C VAL A 186 -1.87 -24.96 2.18
N LEU A 187 -2.19 -24.23 3.25
CA LEU A 187 -1.34 -23.17 3.79
C LEU A 187 0.02 -23.72 4.24
N ALA A 188 0.03 -24.82 5.00
CA ALA A 188 1.26 -25.44 5.46
C ALA A 188 2.11 -25.99 4.29
N THR A 189 1.47 -26.49 3.24
CA THR A 189 2.16 -26.95 2.02
C THR A 189 2.78 -25.78 1.26
N THR A 190 2.04 -24.69 1.07
CA THR A 190 2.52 -23.49 0.39
C THR A 190 3.71 -22.87 1.13
N LEU A 191 3.64 -22.81 2.46
CA LEU A 191 4.70 -22.21 3.27
C LEU A 191 5.93 -23.10 3.42
N ALA A 192 5.83 -24.42 3.21
CA ALA A 192 6.94 -25.36 3.39
C ALA A 192 8.23 -24.94 2.66
N GLN A 193 8.10 -24.32 1.48
CA GLN A 193 9.21 -23.84 0.64
C GLN A 193 9.31 -22.30 0.57
N ALA A 194 8.47 -21.58 1.32
CA ALA A 194 8.48 -20.12 1.31
C ALA A 194 9.82 -19.57 1.86
N LYS A 195 10.23 -18.41 1.34
CA LYS A 195 11.44 -17.67 1.72
C LYS A 195 11.10 -16.19 1.76
N LEU A 196 11.46 -15.48 2.83
CA LEU A 196 11.24 -14.04 2.84
C LEU A 196 12.24 -13.37 1.90
N PRO A 197 11.78 -12.44 1.04
CA PRO A 197 12.68 -11.65 0.22
C PRO A 197 13.53 -10.75 1.12
N GLU A 198 14.80 -10.63 0.79
CA GLU A 198 15.70 -9.65 1.41
C GLU A 198 15.52 -8.28 0.73
N ALA A 199 16.08 -7.22 1.32
CA ALA A 199 16.03 -5.87 0.72
C ALA A 199 16.59 -5.82 -0.71
N ALA A 200 17.55 -6.69 -1.03
CA ALA A 200 18.14 -6.82 -2.35
C ALA A 200 17.25 -7.55 -3.38
N THR A 201 16.20 -8.24 -2.93
CA THR A 201 15.31 -9.00 -3.80
C THR A 201 14.42 -8.07 -4.62
N ARG A 202 14.37 -8.34 -5.92
CA ARG A 202 13.51 -7.60 -6.86
C ARG A 202 12.05 -7.96 -6.59
N ARG A 203 11.20 -6.95 -6.47
CA ARG A 203 9.76 -7.10 -6.23
C ARG A 203 9.05 -7.36 -7.55
N LEU A 204 8.33 -8.48 -7.62
CA LEU A 204 7.54 -8.86 -8.77
C LEU A 204 6.06 -8.81 -8.41
N GLN A 205 5.23 -8.28 -9.31
CA GLN A 205 3.79 -8.21 -9.13
C GLN A 205 3.08 -8.60 -10.43
N VAL A 206 1.95 -9.30 -10.32
CA VAL A 206 1.01 -9.41 -11.44
C VAL A 206 0.15 -8.14 -11.47
N GLY A 207 0.29 -7.39 -12.54
CA GLY A 207 -0.39 -6.11 -12.73
C GLY A 207 -1.79 -6.29 -13.32
N ALA A 208 -2.10 -5.47 -14.34
CA ALA A 208 -3.40 -5.51 -14.99
C ALA A 208 -3.60 -6.80 -15.80
N VAL A 209 -4.81 -7.36 -15.67
CA VAL A 209 -5.34 -8.40 -16.56
C VAL A 209 -6.39 -7.77 -17.47
N THR A 210 -6.17 -7.85 -18.77
CA THR A 210 -7.09 -7.35 -19.79
C THR A 210 -7.74 -8.52 -20.54
N LEU A 211 -9.00 -8.34 -20.91
CA LEU A 211 -9.78 -9.30 -21.70
C LEU A 211 -10.13 -8.63 -23.03
N SER A 212 -9.79 -9.27 -24.14
CA SER A 212 -10.18 -8.80 -25.47
C SER A 212 -11.70 -8.89 -25.68
N ASP A 213 -12.23 -8.16 -26.65
CA ASP A 213 -13.65 -8.25 -27.04
C ASP A 213 -14.05 -9.67 -27.46
N ALA A 214 -13.12 -10.41 -28.10
CA ALA A 214 -13.32 -11.80 -28.48
C ALA A 214 -13.48 -12.73 -27.26
N THR A 215 -12.75 -12.43 -26.17
CA THR A 215 -12.87 -13.17 -24.91
C THR A 215 -14.14 -12.78 -24.17
N LEU A 216 -14.48 -11.48 -24.13
CA LEU A 216 -15.71 -10.99 -23.51
C LEU A 216 -16.97 -11.59 -24.16
N ALA A 217 -16.97 -11.74 -25.48
CA ALA A 217 -18.06 -12.38 -26.23
C ALA A 217 -18.24 -13.88 -25.91
N LYS A 218 -17.26 -14.52 -25.27
CA LYS A 218 -17.31 -15.94 -24.87
C LYS A 218 -17.66 -16.13 -23.39
N LEU A 219 -17.80 -15.05 -22.63
CA LEU A 219 -18.22 -15.15 -21.23
C LEU A 219 -19.66 -15.67 -21.12
N PRO A 220 -19.95 -16.58 -20.18
CA PRO A 220 -21.33 -16.98 -19.88
C PRO A 220 -22.20 -15.82 -19.43
N ASP A 221 -21.63 -14.89 -18.65
CA ASP A 221 -22.27 -13.65 -18.22
C ASP A 221 -21.26 -12.48 -18.31
N PRO A 222 -21.59 -11.36 -19.00
CA PRO A 222 -20.75 -10.17 -19.05
C PRO A 222 -20.33 -9.63 -17.66
N LYS A 223 -21.15 -9.83 -16.61
CA LYS A 223 -20.85 -9.41 -15.24
C LYS A 223 -19.60 -10.08 -14.67
N TRP A 224 -19.21 -11.24 -15.22
CA TRP A 224 -18.05 -11.99 -14.76
C TRP A 224 -16.71 -11.37 -15.19
N ALA A 225 -16.71 -10.38 -16.09
CA ALA A 225 -15.47 -9.79 -16.59
C ALA A 225 -14.59 -9.20 -15.48
N GLY A 226 -15.17 -8.52 -14.49
CA GLY A 226 -14.45 -7.96 -13.34
C GLY A 226 -13.85 -9.06 -12.46
N PRO A 227 -14.69 -9.95 -11.88
CA PRO A 227 -14.23 -11.08 -11.07
C PRO A 227 -13.20 -11.95 -11.80
N LEU A 228 -13.39 -12.23 -13.08
CA LEU A 228 -12.47 -13.05 -13.87
C LEU A 228 -11.08 -12.41 -13.98
N ARG A 229 -10.98 -11.09 -14.18
CA ARG A 229 -9.66 -10.42 -14.22
C ARG A 229 -8.91 -10.60 -12.91
N ALA A 230 -9.60 -10.44 -11.78
CA ALA A 230 -9.02 -10.67 -10.45
C ALA A 230 -8.60 -12.14 -10.27
N THR A 231 -9.46 -13.07 -10.68
CA THR A 231 -9.17 -14.52 -10.63
C THR A 231 -7.95 -14.89 -11.45
N LEU A 232 -7.84 -14.40 -12.68
CA LEU A 232 -6.69 -14.68 -13.55
C LEU A 232 -5.40 -14.05 -13.01
N ALA A 233 -5.48 -12.85 -12.42
CA ALA A 233 -4.32 -12.20 -11.80
C ALA A 233 -3.79 -13.04 -10.62
N HIS A 234 -4.71 -13.54 -9.80
CA HIS A 234 -4.40 -14.40 -8.67
C HIS A 234 -3.85 -15.76 -9.09
N GLU A 235 -4.49 -16.43 -10.06
CA GLU A 235 -4.03 -17.75 -10.52
C GLU A 235 -2.67 -17.67 -11.23
N LEU A 236 -2.41 -16.59 -11.98
CA LEU A 236 -1.07 -16.35 -12.52
C LEU A 236 -0.05 -16.10 -11.40
N SER A 237 -0.41 -15.30 -10.38
CA SER A 237 0.46 -15.07 -9.22
C SER A 237 0.75 -16.36 -8.46
N LYS A 238 -0.27 -17.20 -8.25
CA LYS A 238 -0.17 -18.50 -7.61
C LYS A 238 0.77 -19.42 -8.38
N THR A 239 0.53 -19.61 -9.68
CA THR A 239 1.35 -20.50 -10.52
C THR A 239 2.79 -20.02 -10.61
N LEU A 240 3.03 -18.70 -10.71
CA LEU A 240 4.39 -18.13 -10.66
C LEU A 240 5.06 -18.41 -9.33
N SER A 241 4.39 -18.13 -8.21
CA SER A 241 4.96 -18.31 -6.87
C SER A 241 5.23 -19.79 -6.56
N SER A 242 4.30 -20.69 -6.90
CA SER A 242 4.44 -22.13 -6.64
C SER A 242 5.53 -22.79 -7.50
N ASN A 243 5.69 -22.36 -8.76
CA ASN A 243 6.71 -22.92 -9.65
C ASN A 243 8.10 -22.34 -9.37
N THR A 244 8.20 -21.05 -9.05
CA THR A 244 9.51 -20.38 -8.86
C THR A 244 9.99 -20.36 -7.40
N GLY A 245 9.10 -20.55 -6.43
CA GLY A 245 9.37 -20.36 -5.00
C GLY A 245 9.51 -18.90 -4.57
N VAL A 246 9.33 -17.94 -5.49
CA VAL A 246 9.49 -16.50 -5.23
C VAL A 246 8.19 -15.93 -4.66
N GLY A 247 8.32 -15.17 -3.56
CA GLY A 247 7.23 -14.37 -3.01
C GLY A 247 6.92 -13.18 -3.91
N LEU A 248 5.64 -12.96 -4.21
CA LEU A 248 5.18 -11.87 -5.08
C LEU A 248 4.54 -10.76 -4.26
N LEU A 249 4.44 -9.55 -4.79
CA LEU A 249 3.47 -8.61 -4.25
C LEU A 249 2.05 -9.04 -4.65
N PRO A 250 1.04 -8.79 -3.80
CA PRO A 250 -0.36 -9.05 -4.14
C PRO A 250 -0.73 -8.44 -5.49
N PRO A 251 -1.59 -9.09 -6.29
CA PRO A 251 -1.95 -8.59 -7.61
C PRO A 251 -2.54 -7.18 -7.53
N ALA A 252 -2.32 -6.35 -8.55
CA ALA A 252 -2.74 -4.94 -8.57
C ALA A 252 -4.27 -4.76 -8.80
N SER A 253 -5.11 -5.65 -8.26
CA SER A 253 -6.57 -5.74 -8.50
C SER A 253 -7.40 -4.56 -7.97
N GLY A 254 -6.78 -3.44 -7.60
CA GLY A 254 -7.48 -2.23 -7.14
C GLY A 254 -8.11 -2.35 -5.74
N GLN A 255 -7.88 -3.45 -5.03
CA GLN A 255 -8.34 -3.63 -3.65
C GLN A 255 -7.29 -3.11 -2.68
N ALA A 256 -7.70 -2.21 -1.78
CA ALA A 256 -6.88 -1.81 -0.66
C ALA A 256 -6.76 -3.00 0.30
N ILE A 257 -5.53 -3.36 0.72
CA ILE A 257 -5.32 -4.41 1.73
C ILE A 257 -5.66 -3.83 3.11
N GLY A 258 -6.96 -3.78 3.38
CA GLY A 258 -7.52 -3.52 4.70
C GLY A 258 -8.17 -4.80 5.19
N GLY A 259 -7.99 -5.16 6.45
CA GLY A 259 -8.69 -6.33 6.99
C GLY A 259 -8.28 -6.68 8.41
N ALA A 260 -9.27 -6.79 9.29
CA ALA A 260 -9.12 -6.86 10.74
C ALA A 260 -8.42 -8.14 11.21
N MET A 261 -7.18 -8.01 11.68
CA MET A 261 -6.51 -9.02 12.51
C MET A 261 -6.84 -8.82 14.00
N ALA A 262 -8.11 -8.56 14.32
CA ALA A 262 -8.52 -7.93 15.59
C ALA A 262 -8.12 -8.71 16.87
N ALA A 263 -7.89 -10.03 16.77
CA ALA A 263 -7.65 -10.88 17.95
C ALA A 263 -6.18 -11.00 18.40
N ARG A 264 -5.19 -10.70 17.53
CA ARG A 264 -3.76 -10.93 17.85
C ARG A 264 -2.91 -9.67 17.88
N PHE A 265 -3.41 -8.55 17.38
CA PHE A 265 -2.80 -7.24 17.59
C PHE A 265 -3.32 -6.68 18.92
N ALA A 266 -2.40 -6.23 19.78
CA ALA A 266 -2.68 -5.76 21.15
C ALA A 266 -3.83 -4.75 21.24
N ASP A 267 -4.10 -4.05 20.16
CA ASP A 267 -4.92 -2.86 20.13
C ASP A 267 -6.27 -3.05 19.43
N GLY A 268 -6.58 -4.26 18.93
CA GLY A 268 -7.80 -4.52 18.19
C GLY A 268 -7.97 -3.64 16.94
N LYS A 269 -6.88 -3.00 16.47
CA LYS A 269 -6.93 -2.06 15.34
C LYS A 269 -6.96 -2.82 14.02
N VAL A 270 -7.64 -2.23 13.04
CA VAL A 270 -7.57 -2.65 11.63
C VAL A 270 -6.33 -2.00 11.03
N TYR A 271 -5.42 -2.82 10.51
CA TYR A 271 -4.18 -2.35 9.89
C TYR A 271 -4.39 -2.25 8.39
N GLN A 272 -4.31 -1.03 7.87
CA GLN A 272 -4.20 -0.81 6.43
C GLN A 272 -2.76 -1.07 6.01
N LEU A 273 -2.54 -2.12 5.22
CA LEU A 273 -1.22 -2.44 4.69
C LEU A 273 -0.99 -1.68 3.39
N LYS A 274 0.17 -1.05 3.28
CA LYS A 274 0.67 -0.45 2.05
C LYS A 274 1.30 -1.53 1.19
N ILE A 275 0.89 -1.61 -0.08
CA ILE A 275 1.62 -2.38 -1.08
C ILE A 275 2.73 -1.46 -1.63
N PRO A 276 4.02 -1.86 -1.54
CA PRO A 276 5.07 -1.09 -2.15
C PRO A 276 5.01 -1.15 -3.67
N GLU A 277 5.72 -0.25 -4.34
CA GLU A 277 5.86 -0.35 -5.79
C GLU A 277 6.65 -1.60 -6.20
N ALA A 278 6.12 -2.30 -7.22
CA ALA A 278 6.78 -3.44 -7.83
C ALA A 278 7.95 -2.98 -8.72
N ASP A 279 9.07 -3.69 -8.70
CA ASP A 279 10.19 -3.42 -9.63
C ASP A 279 9.92 -4.01 -11.00
N TYR A 280 9.14 -5.09 -11.06
CA TYR A 280 8.70 -5.69 -12.31
C TYR A 280 7.21 -6.00 -12.22
N VAL A 281 6.51 -5.68 -13.30
CA VAL A 281 5.08 -5.93 -13.44
C VAL A 281 4.86 -6.89 -14.60
N ILE A 282 4.12 -7.95 -14.34
CA ILE A 282 3.62 -8.89 -15.36
C ILE A 282 2.20 -8.47 -15.71
N SER A 283 2.02 -7.95 -16.92
CA SER A 283 0.69 -7.68 -17.48
C SER A 283 0.25 -8.87 -18.32
N LEU A 284 -1.03 -9.21 -18.22
CA LEU A 284 -1.62 -10.33 -18.93
C LEU A 284 -2.77 -9.82 -19.80
N GLN A 285 -2.77 -10.20 -21.07
CA GLN A 285 -3.89 -9.98 -21.97
C GLN A 285 -4.43 -11.33 -22.43
N VAL A 286 -5.71 -11.61 -22.20
CA VAL A 286 -6.37 -12.79 -22.78
C VAL A 286 -6.92 -12.41 -24.14
N ASP A 287 -6.27 -12.93 -25.18
CA ASP A 287 -6.50 -12.54 -26.58
C ASP A 287 -7.71 -13.25 -27.18
N ALA A 288 -7.83 -14.55 -26.97
CA ALA A 288 -8.98 -15.32 -27.44
C ALA A 288 -9.07 -16.69 -26.76
N LEU A 289 -10.31 -17.17 -26.61
CA LEU A 289 -10.62 -18.56 -26.28
C LEU A 289 -11.33 -19.19 -27.48
N LYS A 290 -10.71 -20.21 -28.08
CA LYS A 290 -11.23 -20.92 -29.25
C LYS A 290 -11.44 -22.38 -28.92
N ASN A 291 -12.36 -23.01 -29.62
CA ASN A 291 -12.61 -24.42 -29.52
C ASN A 291 -13.09 -24.98 -30.85
N GLY A 292 -12.84 -26.26 -31.09
CA GLY A 292 -13.23 -26.94 -32.33
C GLY A 292 -13.18 -28.46 -32.18
N VAL A 293 -13.85 -29.16 -33.09
CA VAL A 293 -13.85 -30.63 -33.13
C VAL A 293 -12.68 -31.07 -33.98
N ILE A 294 -11.85 -31.97 -33.46
CA ILE A 294 -10.67 -32.47 -34.18
C ILE A 294 -10.84 -33.92 -34.65
N SER A 295 -11.73 -34.69 -34.02
CA SER A 295 -12.04 -36.05 -34.42
C SER A 295 -13.44 -36.42 -33.93
N GLU A 296 -14.17 -37.18 -34.73
CA GLU A 296 -15.52 -37.66 -34.42
C GLU A 296 -15.63 -39.13 -34.84
N THR A 297 -16.09 -39.95 -33.90
CA THR A 297 -16.32 -41.39 -34.06
C THR A 297 -17.77 -41.70 -33.67
N PRO A 298 -18.33 -42.87 -34.06
CA PRO A 298 -19.70 -43.23 -33.67
C PRO A 298 -19.96 -43.27 -32.15
N ALA A 299 -18.91 -43.38 -31.33
CA ALA A 299 -19.00 -43.43 -29.87
C ALA A 299 -18.56 -42.13 -29.18
N MET A 300 -17.57 -41.42 -29.73
CA MET A 300 -16.95 -40.25 -29.08
C MET A 300 -16.57 -39.13 -30.04
N LYS A 301 -16.63 -37.90 -29.53
CA LYS A 301 -16.23 -36.66 -30.18
C LYS A 301 -15.07 -36.03 -29.41
N THR A 302 -13.92 -35.84 -30.05
CA THR A 302 -12.75 -35.19 -29.44
C THR A 302 -12.75 -33.72 -29.82
N MET A 303 -12.87 -32.85 -28.82
CA MET A 303 -12.80 -31.40 -28.96
C MET A 303 -11.43 -30.88 -28.54
N LEU A 304 -10.88 -29.93 -29.28
CA LEU A 304 -9.69 -29.16 -28.94
C LEU A 304 -10.11 -27.78 -28.44
N PHE A 305 -9.63 -27.40 -27.28
CA PHE A 305 -9.74 -26.06 -26.70
C PHE A 305 -8.39 -25.37 -26.82
N GLY A 306 -8.39 -24.13 -27.26
CA GLY A 306 -7.20 -23.30 -27.45
C GLY A 306 -7.35 -21.98 -26.69
N ALA A 307 -6.42 -21.73 -25.77
CA ALA A 307 -6.28 -20.46 -25.06
C ALA A 307 -5.13 -19.66 -25.66
N PHE A 308 -5.39 -18.40 -26.02
CA PHE A 308 -4.42 -17.45 -26.57
C PHE A 308 -4.31 -16.26 -25.62
N PHE A 309 -3.11 -15.97 -25.15
CA PHE A 309 -2.86 -14.89 -24.21
C PHE A 309 -1.46 -14.30 -24.40
N THR A 310 -1.30 -13.02 -24.15
CA THR A 310 -0.02 -12.32 -24.23
C THR A 310 0.44 -11.98 -22.82
N ALA A 311 1.66 -12.40 -22.48
CA ALA A 311 2.31 -12.04 -21.22
C ALA A 311 3.39 -10.99 -21.48
N LYS A 312 3.37 -9.91 -20.70
CA LYS A 312 4.30 -8.78 -20.82
C LYS A 312 4.98 -8.49 -19.49
N VAL A 313 6.31 -8.54 -19.44
CA VAL A 313 7.13 -8.22 -18.27
C VAL A 313 7.79 -6.87 -18.49
N THR A 314 7.46 -5.90 -17.64
CA THR A 314 7.95 -4.51 -17.75
C THR A 314 8.57 -4.06 -16.42
N GLU A 315 9.68 -3.34 -16.49
CA GLU A 315 10.20 -2.55 -15.37
C GLU A 315 9.52 -1.16 -15.47
N PRO A 316 8.65 -0.79 -14.50
CA PRO A 316 7.71 0.32 -14.67
C PRO A 316 8.36 1.70 -14.58
N PHE A 317 9.52 1.83 -13.92
CA PHE A 317 10.17 3.12 -13.71
C PHE A 317 10.90 3.64 -14.95
N SER A 318 11.66 2.77 -15.63
CA SER A 318 12.30 3.08 -16.92
C SER A 318 11.42 2.75 -18.13
N GLY A 319 10.34 1.98 -17.93
CA GLY A 319 9.45 1.52 -19.00
C GLY A 319 10.04 0.41 -19.87
N LYS A 320 11.17 -0.19 -19.45
CA LYS A 320 11.86 -1.23 -20.21
C LYS A 320 11.05 -2.52 -20.23
N VAL A 321 10.71 -2.99 -21.42
CA VAL A 321 10.05 -4.29 -21.63
C VAL A 321 11.11 -5.38 -21.75
N TYR A 322 11.04 -6.37 -20.87
CA TYR A 322 11.95 -7.53 -20.84
C TYR A 322 11.41 -8.72 -21.62
N PHE A 323 10.09 -8.85 -21.66
CA PHE A 323 9.40 -9.94 -22.33
C PHE A 323 8.04 -9.45 -22.79
N GLU A 324 7.68 -9.74 -24.03
CA GLU A 324 6.35 -9.51 -24.58
C GLU A 324 6.15 -10.55 -25.69
N GLN A 325 5.40 -11.60 -25.40
CA GLN A 325 5.15 -12.65 -26.39
C GLN A 325 3.70 -13.12 -26.33
N PRO A 326 3.07 -13.33 -27.51
CA PRO A 326 1.81 -14.05 -27.59
C PRO A 326 2.07 -15.55 -27.34
N LEU A 327 1.35 -16.10 -26.39
CA LEU A 327 1.43 -17.48 -25.94
C LEU A 327 0.12 -18.20 -26.29
N ARG A 328 0.22 -19.51 -26.48
CA ARG A 328 -0.94 -20.36 -26.76
C ARG A 328 -0.83 -21.70 -26.06
N LYS A 329 -1.95 -22.19 -25.56
CA LYS A 329 -2.08 -23.53 -24.98
C LYS A 329 -3.28 -24.23 -25.63
N GLY A 330 -3.08 -25.49 -26.01
CA GLY A 330 -4.15 -26.38 -26.45
C GLY A 330 -4.37 -27.51 -25.45
N ALA A 331 -5.63 -27.88 -25.22
CA ALA A 331 -6.01 -29.07 -24.45
C ALA A 331 -7.16 -29.79 -25.16
N THR A 332 -7.14 -31.12 -25.15
CA THR A 332 -8.19 -31.94 -25.74
C THR A 332 -9.15 -32.45 -24.67
N LYS A 333 -10.44 -32.45 -24.98
CA LYS A 333 -11.50 -33.04 -24.16
C LYS A 333 -12.26 -34.06 -25.00
N VAL A 334 -12.31 -35.29 -24.53
CA VAL A 334 -13.08 -36.37 -25.18
C VAL A 334 -14.50 -36.33 -24.61
N VAL A 335 -15.49 -36.24 -25.51
CA VAL A 335 -16.90 -36.13 -25.17
C VAL A 335 -17.64 -37.32 -25.77
N PRO A 336 -18.28 -38.19 -24.97
CA PRO A 336 -19.14 -39.24 -25.48
C PRO A 336 -20.30 -38.65 -26.30
N VAL A 337 -20.71 -39.31 -27.38
CA VAL A 337 -21.82 -38.82 -28.23
C VAL A 337 -23.16 -38.72 -27.46
N THR A 338 -23.28 -39.45 -26.35
CA THR A 338 -24.42 -39.39 -25.42
C THR A 338 -24.49 -38.08 -24.61
N GLN A 339 -23.40 -37.30 -24.54
CA GLN A 339 -23.36 -36.02 -23.85
C GLN A 339 -23.74 -34.88 -24.81
N TRP A 340 -24.99 -34.44 -24.73
CA TRP A 340 -25.55 -33.41 -25.62
C TRP A 340 -25.17 -31.97 -25.25
N GLN A 341 -24.73 -31.72 -24.00
CA GLN A 341 -24.24 -30.43 -23.55
C GLN A 341 -22.81 -30.55 -23.01
N VAL A 342 -21.91 -29.77 -23.60
CA VAL A 342 -20.51 -29.63 -23.17
C VAL A 342 -20.33 -28.23 -22.63
N ASP A 343 -19.92 -28.11 -21.38
CA ASP A 343 -19.45 -26.83 -20.87
C ASP A 343 -18.12 -26.47 -21.54
N GLN A 344 -18.23 -25.62 -22.56
CA GLN A 344 -17.11 -25.12 -23.33
C GLN A 344 -16.33 -24.05 -22.56
N TRP A 345 -16.99 -23.32 -21.65
CA TRP A 345 -16.36 -22.26 -20.86
C TRP A 345 -15.37 -22.85 -19.86
N SER A 346 -15.80 -23.81 -19.03
CA SER A 346 -14.89 -24.46 -18.07
C SER A 346 -13.69 -25.10 -18.76
N ALA A 347 -13.90 -25.80 -19.90
CA ALA A 347 -12.80 -26.40 -20.64
C ALA A 347 -11.82 -25.34 -21.22
N SER A 348 -12.32 -24.20 -21.70
CA SER A 348 -11.48 -23.09 -22.14
C SER A 348 -10.72 -22.44 -20.98
N TYR A 349 -11.37 -22.26 -19.83
CA TYR A 349 -10.76 -21.70 -18.62
C TYR A 349 -9.65 -22.60 -18.08
N GLU A 350 -9.89 -23.91 -17.95
CA GLU A 350 -8.86 -24.89 -17.56
C GLU A 350 -7.67 -24.89 -18.53
N THR A 351 -7.94 -24.79 -19.83
CA THR A 351 -6.88 -24.68 -20.85
C THR A 351 -6.03 -23.43 -20.65
N LEU A 352 -6.64 -22.30 -20.26
CA LEU A 352 -5.94 -21.06 -19.96
C LEU A 352 -5.07 -21.21 -18.70
N LEU A 353 -5.59 -21.79 -17.62
CA LEU A 353 -4.82 -22.07 -16.40
C LEU A 353 -3.63 -23.01 -16.66
N ALA A 354 -3.83 -24.05 -17.46
CA ALA A 354 -2.74 -24.92 -17.91
C ALA A 354 -1.69 -24.17 -18.77
N GLY A 355 -2.10 -23.08 -19.42
CA GLY A 355 -1.20 -22.15 -20.11
C GLY A 355 -0.36 -21.33 -19.13
N PHE A 356 -0.96 -20.82 -18.05
CA PHE A 356 -0.25 -20.08 -17.00
C PHE A 356 0.76 -20.96 -16.28
N ASP A 357 0.37 -22.20 -15.93
CA ASP A 357 1.28 -23.15 -15.30
C ASP A 357 2.45 -23.50 -16.22
N ALA A 358 2.21 -23.73 -17.51
CA ALA A 358 3.29 -23.96 -18.48
C ALA A 358 4.22 -22.75 -18.63
N PHE A 359 3.68 -21.52 -18.60
CA PHE A 359 4.47 -20.29 -18.63
C PHE A 359 5.31 -20.14 -17.35
N ALA A 360 4.70 -20.30 -16.18
CA ALA A 360 5.37 -20.21 -14.89
C ALA A 360 6.44 -21.30 -14.72
N GLY A 361 6.15 -22.53 -15.11
CA GLY A 361 7.09 -23.65 -15.09
C GLY A 361 8.26 -23.45 -16.06
N ALA A 362 8.03 -22.81 -17.22
CA ALA A 362 9.12 -22.42 -18.12
C ALA A 362 10.00 -21.31 -17.52
N ALA A 363 9.40 -20.36 -16.78
CA ALA A 363 10.13 -19.30 -16.08
C ALA A 363 10.94 -19.82 -14.88
N ALA A 364 10.53 -20.94 -14.27
CA ALA A 364 11.19 -21.55 -13.12
C ALA A 364 12.40 -22.43 -13.47
N LYS A 365 12.52 -22.90 -14.73
CA LYS A 365 13.66 -23.73 -15.13
C LYS A 365 14.94 -22.90 -15.12
N PRO A 366 16.02 -23.36 -14.47
CA PRO A 366 17.34 -22.78 -14.69
C PRO A 366 17.61 -22.79 -16.19
N THR A 367 18.05 -21.67 -16.75
CA THR A 367 18.58 -21.67 -18.12
C THR A 367 19.74 -22.65 -18.14
N ASP A 368 19.53 -23.81 -18.77
CA ASP A 368 20.57 -24.79 -19.04
C ASP A 368 21.65 -24.07 -19.85
N PRO A 369 22.88 -23.89 -19.33
CA PRO A 369 23.95 -23.29 -20.10
C PRO A 369 24.43 -24.35 -21.08
N SER A 370 23.85 -24.42 -22.28
CA SER A 370 24.44 -25.22 -23.35
C SER A 370 25.70 -24.51 -23.89
N PRO A 371 26.91 -25.11 -23.83
CA PRO A 371 28.22 -24.48 -24.07
C PRO A 371 28.83 -24.89 -25.46
N PRO A 372 30.07 -24.51 -25.88
CA PRO A 372 31.13 -23.84 -25.12
C PRO A 372 31.83 -22.65 -25.80
N GLY A 373 32.36 -21.77 -24.95
CA GLY A 373 33.40 -20.81 -25.30
C GLY A 373 33.54 -19.75 -24.23
N VAL A 374 34.69 -19.75 -23.54
CA VAL A 374 35.15 -18.74 -22.56
C VAL A 374 34.75 -19.01 -21.10
N ASP A 375 35.33 -20.06 -20.52
CA ASP A 375 35.24 -20.35 -19.08
C ASP A 375 36.62 -20.39 -18.38
N GLN A 376 37.53 -19.50 -18.77
CA GLN A 376 38.90 -19.47 -18.22
C GLN A 376 39.35 -18.13 -17.64
N ILE A 377 38.44 -17.20 -17.32
CA ILE A 377 38.82 -15.90 -16.74
C ILE A 377 38.11 -15.59 -15.40
N MET A 378 37.00 -16.26 -15.06
CA MET A 378 36.20 -15.95 -13.86
C MET A 378 36.60 -16.67 -12.56
N SER A 379 37.78 -17.31 -12.51
CA SER A 379 38.24 -18.03 -11.31
C SER A 379 39.33 -17.30 -10.51
N LEU A 380 39.85 -16.15 -10.96
CA LEU A 380 40.97 -15.46 -10.28
C LEU A 380 40.58 -14.12 -9.63
N MET A 381 39.40 -13.55 -9.96
CA MET A 381 38.90 -12.30 -9.35
C MET A 381 38.00 -12.52 -8.11
N ARG A 382 37.54 -13.75 -7.87
CA ARG A 382 36.70 -14.09 -6.70
C ARG A 382 37.51 -14.17 -5.40
N THR A 383 38.80 -14.46 -5.47
CA THR A 383 39.64 -14.69 -4.29
C THR A 383 40.26 -13.41 -3.70
N ILE A 384 40.24 -12.30 -4.45
CA ILE A 384 40.82 -11.02 -4.00
C ILE A 384 39.74 -10.08 -3.41
N LEU A 385 38.46 -10.26 -3.76
CA LEU A 385 37.36 -9.47 -3.21
C LEU A 385 36.90 -9.96 -1.81
N LEU A 386 37.20 -11.21 -1.46
CA LEU A 386 36.79 -11.83 -0.18
C LEU A 386 37.64 -11.41 1.03
N ILE A 387 38.78 -10.74 0.84
CA ILE A 387 39.64 -10.26 1.94
C ILE A 387 39.32 -8.80 2.33
N LEU A 388 38.58 -8.06 1.51
CA LEU A 388 38.20 -6.66 1.79
C LEU A 388 36.83 -6.49 2.49
N ILE A 389 36.07 -7.58 2.70
CA ILE A 389 34.74 -7.55 3.35
C ILE A 389 34.83 -7.92 4.86
N ALA A 390 36.03 -8.10 5.40
CA ALA A 390 36.22 -8.47 6.81
C ALA A 390 36.25 -7.28 7.80
N LEU A 391 35.99 -6.03 7.37
CA LEU A 391 36.06 -4.86 8.26
C LEU A 391 34.91 -3.88 8.05
N ALA A 392 33.70 -4.26 8.48
CA ALA A 392 32.65 -3.35 8.98
C ALA A 392 31.35 -4.14 9.24
N VAL A 393 31.32 -4.95 10.31
CA VAL A 393 30.03 -5.39 10.87
C VAL A 393 29.57 -4.29 11.82
N ALA A 394 28.93 -3.27 11.26
CA ALA A 394 28.02 -2.43 12.04
C ALA A 394 26.68 -3.16 12.06
N SER A 395 26.23 -3.52 13.26
CA SER A 395 24.86 -4.00 13.50
C SER A 395 23.89 -3.02 12.83
N PRO A 396 22.89 -3.47 12.04
CA PRO A 396 21.81 -2.58 11.68
C PRO A 396 21.06 -2.24 12.98
N VAL A 397 21.34 -1.05 13.51
CA VAL A 397 20.31 -0.30 14.24
C VAL A 397 19.11 -0.28 13.30
N ALA A 398 17.92 -0.60 13.82
CA ALA A 398 16.66 -0.58 13.08
C ALA A 398 16.35 0.84 12.58
N ALA A 399 17.08 1.26 11.55
CA ALA A 399 16.90 2.52 10.86
C ALA A 399 15.61 2.44 10.06
N GLN A 400 14.80 3.49 10.11
CA GLN A 400 13.66 3.60 9.22
C GLN A 400 14.18 3.71 7.79
N THR A 401 13.87 2.74 6.95
CA THR A 401 14.25 2.72 5.55
C THR A 401 13.13 3.22 4.67
N ALA A 402 13.47 3.94 3.60
CA ALA A 402 12.53 4.27 2.55
C ALA A 402 13.12 3.88 1.19
N SER A 403 12.33 3.20 0.37
CA SER A 403 12.74 2.86 -0.98
C SER A 403 12.47 4.01 -1.93
N SER A 404 13.47 4.43 -2.70
CA SER A 404 13.34 5.42 -3.79
C SER A 404 14.03 4.92 -5.05
N ARG A 405 13.64 5.43 -6.22
CA ARG A 405 14.23 5.04 -7.50
C ARG A 405 14.97 6.20 -8.16
N GLY A 406 16.03 5.86 -8.88
CA GLY A 406 16.82 6.84 -9.63
C GLY A 406 17.52 6.21 -10.83
N THR A 407 17.63 6.98 -11.90
CA THR A 407 18.37 6.60 -13.11
C THR A 407 19.61 7.46 -13.26
N GLY A 408 20.77 6.83 -13.45
CA GLY A 408 22.04 7.49 -13.70
C GLY A 408 22.59 7.10 -15.07
N SER A 409 23.21 8.05 -15.75
CA SER A 409 23.84 7.86 -17.05
C SER A 409 25.28 8.38 -17.09
N ALA A 410 26.15 7.65 -17.77
CA ALA A 410 27.54 8.02 -18.02
C ALA A 410 27.95 7.67 -19.46
N SER A 411 28.68 8.56 -20.11
CA SER A 411 29.17 8.37 -21.48
C SER A 411 30.57 7.75 -21.47
N TYR A 412 30.86 6.90 -22.46
CA TYR A 412 32.15 6.24 -22.66
C TYR A 412 32.71 6.52 -24.06
N SER A 413 34.02 6.32 -24.25
CA SER A 413 34.71 6.68 -25.49
C SER A 413 34.83 5.54 -26.50
N LEU A 414 35.46 4.43 -26.11
CA LEU A 414 35.75 3.29 -26.99
C LEU A 414 34.96 2.04 -26.59
N ARG A 415 34.98 1.71 -25.30
CA ARG A 415 34.29 0.56 -24.73
C ARG A 415 33.71 0.91 -23.37
N LEU A 416 32.60 0.27 -23.01
CA LEU A 416 32.03 0.38 -21.68
C LEU A 416 33.03 -0.16 -20.64
N SER A 417 33.51 0.72 -19.76
CA SER A 417 34.43 0.35 -18.66
C SER A 417 33.69 0.11 -17.35
N ALA A 418 34.32 -0.61 -16.42
CA ALA A 418 33.81 -0.76 -15.06
C ALA A 418 33.64 0.60 -14.37
N ASP A 419 34.55 1.55 -14.62
CA ASP A 419 34.47 2.90 -14.07
C ASP A 419 33.25 3.66 -14.58
N THR A 420 32.90 3.51 -15.86
CA THR A 420 31.69 4.13 -16.43
C THR A 420 30.43 3.56 -15.77
N ARG A 421 30.40 2.24 -15.51
CA ARG A 421 29.29 1.59 -14.79
C ARG A 421 29.19 2.10 -13.35
N ALA A 422 30.31 2.24 -12.66
CA ALA A 422 30.37 2.78 -11.30
C ALA A 422 29.92 4.25 -11.24
N GLN A 423 30.31 5.07 -12.22
CA GLN A 423 29.86 6.45 -12.35
C GLN A 423 28.35 6.54 -12.57
N ALA A 424 27.82 5.75 -13.50
CA ALA A 424 26.37 5.68 -13.75
C ALA A 424 25.63 5.20 -12.49
N LEU A 425 26.16 4.21 -11.76
CA LEU A 425 25.59 3.73 -10.51
C LEU A 425 25.58 4.81 -9.41
N ASN A 426 26.68 5.51 -9.19
CA ASN A 426 26.75 6.59 -8.20
C ASN A 426 25.80 7.73 -8.55
N LYS A 427 25.66 8.07 -9.84
CA LYS A 427 24.68 9.05 -10.30
C LYS A 427 23.24 8.55 -10.10
N ALA A 428 22.98 7.25 -10.29
CA ALA A 428 21.67 6.66 -10.05
C ALA A 428 21.30 6.71 -8.56
N LYS A 429 22.24 6.39 -7.66
CA LYS A 429 22.08 6.56 -6.21
C LYS A 429 21.79 8.01 -5.84
N ALA A 430 22.54 8.96 -6.41
CA ALA A 430 22.37 10.39 -6.16
C ALA A 430 20.97 10.85 -6.55
N ASN A 431 20.53 10.48 -7.75
CA ASN A 431 19.21 10.82 -8.25
C ASN A 431 18.08 10.17 -7.41
N ALA A 432 18.29 8.95 -6.91
CA ALA A 432 17.33 8.29 -6.02
C ALA A 432 17.19 9.01 -4.66
N LEU A 433 18.32 9.45 -4.08
CA LEU A 433 18.33 10.24 -2.86
C LEU A 433 17.66 11.60 -3.06
N GLU A 434 17.97 12.29 -4.16
CA GLU A 434 17.35 13.56 -4.54
C GLU A 434 15.83 13.43 -4.74
N ALA A 435 15.38 12.39 -5.44
CA ALA A 435 13.96 12.12 -5.64
C ALA A 435 13.23 11.93 -4.31
N TYR A 436 13.81 11.19 -3.37
CA TYR A 436 13.25 11.00 -2.04
C TYR A 436 13.14 12.32 -1.26
N ILE A 437 14.19 13.14 -1.31
CA ILE A 437 14.21 14.43 -0.61
C ILE A 437 13.19 15.39 -1.22
N ALA A 438 13.06 15.41 -2.55
CA ALA A 438 12.09 16.23 -3.25
C ALA A 438 10.64 15.87 -2.86
N GLU A 439 10.33 14.57 -2.75
CA GLU A 439 9.03 14.09 -2.27
C GLU A 439 8.76 14.48 -0.81
N SER A 440 9.80 14.55 0.02
CA SER A 440 9.70 14.87 1.44
C SER A 440 9.40 16.35 1.75
N GLY A 441 9.43 17.23 0.75
CA GLY A 441 8.97 18.63 0.84
C GLY A 441 10.02 19.70 0.51
N ALA A 442 9.55 20.87 0.06
CA ALA A 442 10.39 21.96 -0.46
C ALA A 442 11.42 22.52 0.53
N ALA A 443 11.11 22.54 1.83
CA ALA A 443 12.03 23.04 2.85
C ALA A 443 13.23 22.08 3.05
N LYS A 444 12.98 20.77 3.08
CA LYS A 444 14.04 19.75 3.15
C LYS A 444 14.92 19.78 1.90
N LEU A 445 14.31 19.93 0.73
CA LEU A 445 15.04 20.08 -0.53
C LEU A 445 15.99 21.28 -0.50
N ARG A 446 15.55 22.45 -0.01
CA ARG A 446 16.44 23.62 0.14
C ARG A 446 17.62 23.38 1.09
N LEU A 447 17.39 22.68 2.20
CA LEU A 447 18.45 22.34 3.16
C LEU A 447 19.45 21.31 2.60
N PHE A 448 18.98 20.42 1.73
CA PHE A 448 19.81 19.49 1.00
C PHE A 448 20.63 20.22 -0.07
N GLU A 449 20.00 21.05 -0.90
CA GLU A 449 20.66 21.78 -1.99
C GLU A 449 21.82 22.66 -1.49
N SER A 450 21.66 23.33 -0.34
CA SER A 450 22.72 24.15 0.25
C SER A 450 23.98 23.35 0.66
N ARG A 451 23.84 22.04 0.88
CA ARG A 451 24.91 21.12 1.30
C ARG A 451 25.04 19.91 0.38
N ARG A 452 24.57 20.02 -0.87
CA ARG A 452 24.43 18.89 -1.79
C ARG A 452 25.73 18.12 -1.96
N ALA A 453 26.85 18.83 -2.11
CA ALA A 453 28.18 18.21 -2.28
C ALA A 453 28.59 17.33 -1.07
N GLU A 454 28.23 17.73 0.15
CA GLU A 454 28.52 16.97 1.38
C GLU A 454 27.70 15.67 1.42
N PHE A 455 26.40 15.75 1.12
CA PHE A 455 25.52 14.59 1.10
C PHE A 455 25.92 13.58 0.01
N LEU A 456 26.25 14.08 -1.19
CA LEU A 456 26.66 13.21 -2.30
C LEU A 456 28.06 12.62 -2.11
N GLY A 457 28.94 13.29 -1.35
CA GLY A 457 30.25 12.76 -0.98
C GLY A 457 30.18 11.56 -0.04
N GLU A 458 29.16 11.50 0.83
CA GLU A 458 28.92 10.39 1.76
C GLU A 458 27.67 9.57 1.38
N ILE A 459 27.37 9.44 0.09
CA ILE A 459 26.10 8.87 -0.37
C ILE A 459 25.81 7.47 0.16
N ASP A 460 26.84 6.62 0.26
CA ASP A 460 26.72 5.23 0.74
C ASP A 460 26.38 5.14 2.24
N ARG A 461 26.49 6.26 2.97
CA ARG A 461 26.06 6.36 4.37
C ARG A 461 24.54 6.51 4.48
N TYR A 462 23.93 7.16 3.50
CA TYR A 462 22.48 7.41 3.44
C TYR A 462 21.76 6.37 2.59
N VAL A 463 22.38 5.90 1.51
CA VAL A 463 21.88 4.82 0.64
C VAL A 463 22.49 3.50 1.10
N LEU A 464 21.74 2.78 1.93
CA LEU A 464 22.19 1.52 2.55
C LEU A 464 22.36 0.40 1.53
N SER A 465 21.51 0.38 0.49
CA SER A 465 21.63 -0.55 -0.62
C SER A 465 21.08 0.07 -1.91
N ALA A 466 21.60 -0.37 -3.05
CA ALA A 466 21.11 0.03 -4.37
C ALA A 466 21.02 -1.19 -5.27
N VAL A 467 19.81 -1.60 -5.61
CA VAL A 467 19.52 -2.76 -6.45
C VAL A 467 19.37 -2.29 -7.90
N PRO A 468 20.23 -2.74 -8.84
CA PRO A 468 20.04 -2.44 -10.26
C PRO A 468 18.76 -3.12 -10.76
N LEU A 469 17.83 -2.33 -11.30
CA LEU A 469 16.57 -2.78 -11.88
C LEU A 469 16.72 -2.96 -13.39
N SER A 470 17.24 -1.94 -14.06
CA SER A 470 17.48 -1.97 -15.49
C SER A 470 18.78 -1.31 -15.86
N ASP A 471 19.41 -1.81 -16.91
CA ASP A 471 20.54 -1.18 -17.56
C ASP A 471 20.35 -1.13 -19.07
N ASN A 472 20.90 -0.10 -19.70
CA ASN A 472 20.86 0.07 -21.14
C ASN A 472 22.17 0.68 -21.62
N GLU A 473 22.78 0.03 -22.61
CA GLU A 473 23.96 0.50 -23.30
C GLU A 473 23.57 0.96 -24.72
N ASP A 474 23.51 2.27 -24.92
CA ASP A 474 23.39 2.83 -26.25
C ASP A 474 24.77 2.93 -26.88
N LYS A 475 25.08 1.98 -27.77
CA LYS A 475 26.36 1.93 -28.50
C LYS A 475 26.53 3.08 -29.50
N LYS A 476 25.44 3.67 -30.00
CA LYS A 476 25.49 4.80 -30.94
C LYS A 476 25.80 6.09 -30.19
N ALA A 477 25.09 6.33 -29.09
CA ALA A 477 25.33 7.48 -28.21
C ALA A 477 26.51 7.26 -27.24
N LYS A 478 27.13 6.07 -27.26
CA LYS A 478 28.17 5.60 -26.33
C LYS A 478 27.85 5.94 -24.89
N THR A 479 26.61 5.68 -24.50
CA THR A 479 26.08 6.06 -23.19
C THR A 479 25.53 4.83 -22.50
N TYR A 480 25.95 4.64 -21.25
CA TYR A 480 25.43 3.62 -20.36
C TYR A 480 24.51 4.27 -19.35
N SER A 481 23.33 3.70 -19.19
CA SER A 481 22.34 4.12 -18.21
C SER A 481 21.96 2.95 -17.31
N VAL A 482 21.77 3.23 -16.03
CA VAL A 482 21.34 2.26 -15.04
C VAL A 482 20.27 2.87 -14.16
N THR A 483 19.21 2.11 -13.92
CA THR A 483 18.13 2.44 -13.01
C THR A 483 18.27 1.57 -11.77
N VAL A 484 18.15 2.18 -10.59
CA VAL A 484 18.27 1.49 -9.31
C VAL A 484 17.07 1.77 -8.42
N ARG A 485 16.74 0.78 -7.56
CA ARG A 485 16.00 1.03 -6.31
C ARG A 485 17.02 1.17 -5.18
N ALA A 486 17.01 2.32 -4.53
CA ALA A 486 17.85 2.65 -3.39
C ALA A 486 17.04 2.54 -2.10
N GLU A 487 17.60 1.88 -1.08
CA GLU A 487 17.06 1.88 0.28
C GLU A 487 17.76 2.98 1.09
N ILE A 488 17.00 3.99 1.50
CA ILE A 488 17.50 5.21 2.12
C ILE A 488 17.29 5.15 3.63
N ASN A 489 18.35 5.40 4.41
CA ASN A 489 18.27 5.59 5.85
C ASN A 489 17.66 6.96 6.17
N THR A 490 16.34 6.97 6.37
CA THR A 490 15.57 8.19 6.57
C THR A 490 15.91 8.89 7.88
N THR A 491 16.18 8.12 8.94
CA THR A 491 16.54 8.64 10.26
C THR A 491 17.87 9.38 10.19
N LEU A 492 18.91 8.75 9.63
CA LEU A 492 20.23 9.37 9.54
C LEU A 492 20.23 10.57 8.58
N LEU A 493 19.51 10.47 7.47
CA LEU A 493 19.35 11.58 6.54
C LEU A 493 18.67 12.77 7.21
N GLN A 494 17.60 12.54 7.98
CA GLN A 494 16.90 13.57 8.74
C GLN A 494 17.83 14.20 9.78
N THR A 495 18.51 13.40 10.60
CA THR A 495 19.48 13.90 11.58
C THR A 495 20.57 14.77 10.96
N LYS A 496 21.08 14.40 9.78
CA LYS A 496 22.12 15.18 9.09
C LYS A 496 21.55 16.47 8.48
N LEU A 497 20.33 16.43 7.95
CA LEU A 497 19.63 17.63 7.49
C LEU A 497 19.42 18.61 8.66
N ASP A 498 19.03 18.11 9.82
CA ASP A 498 18.82 18.91 11.02
C ASP A 498 20.14 19.41 11.64
N ALA A 499 21.21 18.62 11.60
CA ALA A 499 22.53 18.99 12.15
C ALA A 499 23.20 20.18 11.45
N GLY A 500 22.82 20.51 10.21
CA GLY A 500 23.27 21.77 9.58
C GLY A 500 22.25 22.90 9.67
N SER A 501 21.22 22.76 10.52
CA SER A 501 20.45 23.89 10.97
C SER A 501 21.34 24.87 11.73
N ALA A 502 21.04 26.16 11.57
CA ALA A 502 21.63 27.24 12.35
C ALA A 502 21.44 27.05 13.88
N VAL A 503 20.39 26.34 14.30
CA VAL A 503 20.02 26.03 15.70
C VAL A 503 20.94 24.97 16.31
N ALA A 504 21.31 23.94 15.53
CA ALA A 504 22.15 22.83 16.00
C ALA A 504 23.57 23.28 16.38
N GLY A 505 24.07 24.36 15.77
CA GLY A 505 25.36 24.99 16.09
C GLY A 505 25.29 26.10 17.15
N ALA A 506 24.10 26.45 17.66
CA ALA A 506 23.92 27.51 18.65
C ALA A 506 24.15 26.97 20.08
N THR A 507 24.95 27.69 20.87
CA THR A 507 25.09 27.42 22.32
C THR A 507 23.75 27.65 23.04
N ALA A 508 23.54 27.07 24.23
CA ALA A 508 22.28 27.24 24.97
C ALA A 508 21.87 28.71 25.15
N ALA A 509 22.84 29.62 25.31
CA ALA A 509 22.61 31.07 25.41
C ALA A 509 22.27 31.78 24.08
N GLN A 510 22.43 31.11 22.95
CA GLN A 510 22.15 31.61 21.60
C GLN A 510 20.90 30.98 20.97
N ARG A 511 20.27 30.04 21.67
CA ARG A 511 19.00 29.45 21.25
C ARG A 511 17.90 30.44 21.57
N SER A 512 17.09 30.78 20.58
CA SER A 512 15.98 31.67 20.83
C SER A 512 14.87 30.96 21.57
N LEU A 513 14.33 31.65 22.56
CA LEU A 513 13.09 31.28 23.20
C LEU A 513 11.95 31.33 22.17
N LEU A 514 11.15 30.29 22.12
CA LEU A 514 9.96 30.21 21.29
C LEU A 514 8.77 29.88 22.19
N THR A 515 7.69 30.62 22.02
CA THR A 515 6.40 30.24 22.59
C THR A 515 5.47 29.80 21.48
N PHE A 516 4.60 28.83 21.74
CA PHE A 516 3.61 28.40 20.77
C PHE A 516 2.22 28.38 21.41
N LEU A 517 1.22 28.66 20.57
CA LEU A 517 -0.17 28.68 20.96
C LEU A 517 -1.00 28.11 19.82
N PHE A 518 -1.29 26.81 19.92
CA PHE A 518 -2.13 26.09 18.98
C PHE A 518 -3.44 25.73 19.65
N MET A 519 -4.54 26.03 18.96
CA MET A 519 -5.87 25.75 19.48
C MET A 519 -6.51 24.61 18.69
N ALA A 520 -6.93 23.56 19.40
CA ALA A 520 -7.76 22.52 18.80
C ALA A 520 -9.21 22.99 18.81
N ARG A 521 -9.88 22.96 17.66
CA ARG A 521 -11.28 23.36 17.57
C ARG A 521 -12.14 22.29 16.92
N SER A 522 -13.31 22.02 17.48
CA SER A 522 -14.29 21.07 16.94
C SER A 522 -15.56 21.80 16.51
N GLN A 523 -16.17 21.38 15.40
CA GLN A 523 -17.43 21.96 14.93
C GLN A 523 -18.55 21.70 15.95
N ASP A 524 -19.21 22.75 16.44
CA ASP A 524 -20.24 22.66 17.49
C ASP A 524 -21.65 22.50 16.89
N THR A 525 -21.94 23.21 15.80
CA THR A 525 -23.19 23.11 15.03
C THR A 525 -22.97 23.50 13.57
N VAL A 526 -23.44 22.65 12.64
CA VAL A 526 -23.56 22.98 11.21
C VAL A 526 -25.04 23.29 10.93
N GLN A 527 -25.40 24.56 10.77
CA GLN A 527 -26.68 24.90 10.15
C GLN A 527 -26.51 24.84 8.64
N SER A 528 -26.67 23.66 8.06
CA SER A 528 -26.84 23.54 6.62
C SER A 528 -28.23 24.07 6.27
N PHE A 529 -28.30 25.20 5.58
CA PHE A 529 -29.56 25.63 4.98
C PHE A 529 -29.85 24.65 3.84
N GLN A 530 -30.91 23.85 3.97
CA GLN A 530 -31.35 22.97 2.89
C GLN A 530 -31.63 23.80 1.64
N ASP A 531 -31.20 23.31 0.47
CA ASP A 531 -31.72 23.79 -0.80
C ASP A 531 -33.24 23.66 -0.77
N LYS A 532 -33.94 24.76 -1.08
CA LYS A 532 -35.40 24.83 -1.02
C LYS A 532 -35.99 23.89 -2.06
N GLU A 533 -36.36 22.67 -1.63
CA GLU A 533 -36.97 21.67 -2.49
C GLU A 533 -38.42 22.08 -2.79
N TYR A 534 -38.66 22.63 -3.98
CA TYR A 534 -40.02 22.89 -4.45
C TYR A 534 -40.64 21.59 -4.94
N ARG A 535 -41.42 20.96 -4.05
CA ARG A 535 -42.35 19.91 -4.47
C ARG A 535 -43.40 20.55 -5.38
N ARG A 536 -43.47 20.13 -6.65
CA ARG A 536 -44.66 20.38 -7.49
C ARG A 536 -45.87 19.85 -6.73
N VAL A 537 -46.81 20.73 -6.42
CA VAL A 537 -48.15 20.33 -6.00
C VAL A 537 -49.00 20.45 -7.25
N ASP A 538 -49.26 19.32 -7.91
CA ASP A 538 -50.26 19.27 -8.98
C ASP A 538 -51.62 19.48 -8.32
N ALA A 539 -52.12 20.72 -8.35
CA ALA A 539 -53.50 21.03 -8.00
C ALA A 539 -54.35 20.88 -9.27
N SER A 540 -55.09 19.79 -9.39
CA SER A 540 -56.10 19.61 -10.43
C SER A 540 -57.29 20.53 -10.16
N SER A 541 -57.44 21.59 -10.94
CA SER A 541 -58.66 22.40 -10.98
C SER A 541 -59.46 22.00 -12.21
N SER A 542 -60.57 21.29 -12.02
CA SER A 542 -61.55 21.03 -13.08
C SER A 542 -62.38 22.29 -13.31
N TYR A 543 -62.31 22.85 -14.53
CA TYR A 543 -63.23 23.89 -14.97
C TYR A 543 -64.25 23.27 -15.93
N SER A 544 -65.51 23.19 -15.49
CA SER A 544 -66.64 22.74 -16.29
C SER A 544 -67.38 23.97 -16.78
N GLU A 545 -67.34 24.22 -18.08
CA GLU A 545 -68.12 25.28 -18.72
C GLU A 545 -69.23 24.66 -19.55
N ASN A 546 -70.48 24.83 -19.08
CA ASN A 546 -71.66 24.46 -19.86
C ASN A 546 -71.96 25.58 -20.85
N THR A 547 -71.70 25.36 -22.13
CA THR A 547 -72.26 26.21 -23.18
C THR A 547 -73.72 25.80 -23.40
N ARG A 548 -74.62 26.79 -23.40
CA ARG A 548 -76.01 26.59 -23.82
C ARG A 548 -76.05 26.68 -25.33
N GLU A 549 -76.38 25.57 -25.98
CA GLU A 549 -77.24 25.52 -27.18
C GLU A 549 -77.45 24.05 -27.58
N GLY A 550 -78.73 23.66 -27.66
CA GLY A 550 -79.16 22.34 -28.10
C GLY A 550 -79.52 22.34 -29.58
N ASP A 551 -79.60 21.17 -30.19
CA ASP A 551 -80.06 21.02 -31.57
C ASP A 551 -81.36 20.22 -31.66
N SER A 552 -82.27 20.78 -32.47
CA SER A 552 -83.63 20.29 -32.73
C SER A 552 -83.74 19.70 -34.12
N PHE A 553 -84.54 18.64 -34.29
CA PHE A 553 -84.75 17.99 -35.59
C PHE A 553 -86.02 18.52 -36.29
N ARG A 554 -85.87 19.15 -37.46
CA ARG A 554 -86.93 19.29 -38.48
C ARG A 554 -86.36 19.11 -39.88
N GLY A 555 -86.74 18.03 -40.55
CA GLY A 555 -86.68 17.88 -42.00
C GLY A 555 -85.30 17.90 -42.66
N ASN A 556 -84.74 16.71 -42.86
CA ASN A 556 -83.73 16.35 -43.86
C ASN A 556 -82.36 17.08 -43.89
N SER A 557 -81.89 17.62 -42.77
CA SER A 557 -80.46 17.91 -42.55
C SER A 557 -80.05 17.67 -41.08
N VAL A 558 -78.80 17.25 -40.87
CA VAL A 558 -78.21 16.92 -39.56
C VAL A 558 -77.02 17.83 -39.31
N SER A 559 -76.98 18.44 -38.13
CA SER A 559 -75.84 19.16 -37.56
C SER A 559 -75.42 18.48 -36.25
N THR A 560 -74.13 18.52 -35.92
CA THR A 560 -73.52 17.82 -34.77
C THR A 560 -72.71 18.82 -33.92
N ASN A 561 -72.83 18.75 -32.60
CA ASN A 561 -71.93 19.45 -31.66
C ASN A 561 -71.20 18.46 -30.75
N GLY A 562 -69.89 18.67 -30.58
CA GLY A 562 -69.00 17.88 -29.75
C GLY A 562 -68.62 18.59 -28.45
N SER A 563 -68.25 17.81 -27.43
CA SER A 563 -67.63 18.29 -26.19
C SER A 563 -66.10 18.15 -26.28
N ILE A 564 -65.35 19.20 -25.90
CA ILE A 564 -63.89 19.15 -25.80
C ILE A 564 -63.51 19.09 -24.31
N ASN A 565 -62.78 18.04 -23.92
CA ASN A 565 -62.12 17.95 -22.62
C ASN A 565 -60.64 18.32 -22.84
N GLN A 566 -60.18 19.47 -22.34
CA GLN A 566 -58.82 19.96 -22.57
C GLN A 566 -58.07 20.09 -21.24
N ASN A 567 -57.06 19.23 -21.03
CA ASN A 567 -56.12 19.37 -19.91
C ASN A 567 -55.14 20.50 -20.22
N GLY A 568 -55.35 21.67 -19.61
CA GLY A 568 -54.39 22.78 -19.63
C GLY A 568 -53.42 22.68 -18.46
N SER A 569 -52.13 22.42 -18.73
CA SER A 569 -51.06 22.57 -17.74
C SER A 569 -50.56 24.02 -17.73
N VAL A 570 -50.74 24.74 -16.61
CA VAL A 570 -50.19 26.09 -16.43
C VAL A 570 -48.80 25.97 -15.80
N SER A 571 -47.76 26.16 -16.60
CA SER A 571 -46.40 26.34 -16.08
C SER A 571 -46.24 27.79 -15.60
N VAL A 572 -46.18 28.01 -14.29
CA VAL A 572 -45.79 29.30 -13.72
C VAL A 572 -44.27 29.36 -13.71
N THR A 573 -43.68 30.03 -14.70
CA THR A 573 -42.24 30.37 -14.69
C THR A 573 -42.06 31.61 -13.81
N SER A 574 -41.71 31.42 -12.53
CA SER A 574 -41.13 32.51 -11.74
C SER A 574 -39.60 32.39 -11.82
N GLY A 575 -38.96 33.36 -12.49
CA GLY A 575 -37.51 33.51 -12.43
C GLY A 575 -37.07 33.75 -10.99
N GLY A 576 -36.43 32.75 -10.38
CA GLY A 576 -35.94 32.81 -9.01
C GLY A 576 -34.45 33.13 -8.96
N SER A 577 -34.09 34.27 -8.38
CA SER A 577 -32.73 34.56 -7.95
C SER A 577 -32.34 33.59 -6.82
N THR A 578 -31.19 32.92 -6.96
CA THR A 578 -30.58 32.14 -5.88
C THR A 578 -29.81 33.08 -4.97
N THR A 579 -30.11 33.07 -3.66
CA THR A 579 -29.23 33.68 -2.66
C THR A 579 -28.53 32.55 -1.92
N ALA A 580 -27.30 32.24 -2.31
CA ALA A 580 -26.41 31.40 -1.52
C ALA A 580 -25.95 32.18 -0.29
N ARG A 581 -26.19 31.65 0.91
CA ARG A 581 -25.61 32.16 2.17
C ARG A 581 -24.52 31.19 2.61
N SER A 582 -23.38 31.73 3.02
CA SER A 582 -22.28 30.95 3.62
C SER A 582 -22.75 30.29 4.91
N ASP A 583 -22.30 29.05 5.14
CA ASP A 583 -22.45 28.38 6.43
C ASP A 583 -21.80 29.23 7.54
N ASN A 584 -22.49 29.39 8.67
CA ASN A 584 -21.92 30.03 9.86
C ASN A 584 -21.46 28.93 10.82
N ILE A 585 -20.17 28.62 10.79
CA ILE A 585 -19.57 27.52 11.58
C ILE A 585 -19.13 28.08 12.93
N SER A 586 -19.82 27.69 14.00
CA SER A 586 -19.38 27.95 15.38
C SER A 586 -18.44 26.83 15.84
N TRP A 587 -17.30 27.20 16.42
CA TRP A 587 -16.27 26.27 16.85
C TRP A 587 -16.19 26.18 18.38
N LYS A 588 -16.20 24.97 18.91
CA LYS A 588 -15.82 24.71 20.30
C LYS A 588 -14.31 24.57 20.38
N VAL A 589 -13.66 25.59 20.92
CA VAL A 589 -12.20 25.67 21.07
C VAL A 589 -11.77 25.04 22.39
N ALA A 590 -10.89 24.05 22.34
CA ALA A 590 -10.28 23.41 23.49
C ALA A 590 -8.75 23.50 23.41
N ASN A 591 -8.09 23.60 24.57
CA ASN A 591 -6.65 23.41 24.65
C ASN A 591 -6.41 21.89 24.68
N ALA A 592 -5.86 21.33 23.60
CA ALA A 592 -5.52 19.92 23.59
C ALA A 592 -4.12 19.78 24.17
N ALA A 593 -4.02 19.35 25.44
CA ALA A 593 -2.73 19.06 26.09
C ALA A 593 -1.84 18.17 25.21
N GLU A 594 -2.45 17.24 24.48
CA GLU A 594 -1.83 16.33 23.51
C GLU A 594 -1.13 17.08 22.35
N VAL A 595 -1.72 18.17 21.85
CA VAL A 595 -1.11 19.02 20.81
C VAL A 595 0.09 19.77 21.38
N ASN A 596 -0.03 20.31 22.60
CA ASN A 596 1.09 21.00 23.24
C ASN A 596 2.27 20.05 23.46
N THR A 597 2.03 18.85 24.00
CA THR A 597 3.10 17.86 24.21
C THR A 597 3.80 17.48 22.89
N ALA A 598 3.04 17.23 21.82
CA ALA A 598 3.61 16.88 20.51
C ALA A 598 4.43 18.03 19.91
N MET A 599 3.92 19.28 19.98
CA MET A 599 4.61 20.46 19.48
C MET A 599 5.88 20.76 20.28
N THR A 600 5.81 20.75 21.62
CA THR A 600 6.99 20.91 22.48
C THR A 600 8.06 19.88 22.15
N GLY A 601 7.67 18.59 22.07
CA GLY A 601 8.59 17.50 21.75
C GLY A 601 9.33 17.73 20.43
N ALA A 602 8.60 18.14 19.38
CA ALA A 602 9.19 18.38 18.06
C ALA A 602 10.14 19.59 18.04
N PHE A 603 9.74 20.74 18.60
CA PHE A 603 10.58 21.95 18.62
C PHE A 603 11.80 21.80 19.55
N SER A 604 11.64 21.16 20.71
CA SER A 604 12.76 20.86 21.61
C SER A 604 13.74 19.86 21.01
N ALA A 605 13.26 18.83 20.29
CA ALA A 605 14.13 17.91 19.57
C ALA A 605 14.92 18.61 18.45
N ALA A 606 14.35 19.64 17.83
CA ALA A 606 15.04 20.50 16.87
C ALA A 606 16.01 21.52 17.51
N GLY A 607 16.09 21.58 18.84
CA GLY A 607 17.03 22.42 19.58
C GLY A 607 16.50 23.79 19.98
N TYR A 608 15.20 24.08 19.81
CA TYR A 608 14.58 25.30 20.32
C TYR A 608 14.26 25.19 21.82
N GLU A 609 14.40 26.30 22.54
CA GLU A 609 13.97 26.39 23.94
C GLU A 609 12.52 26.87 23.98
N VAL A 610 11.63 25.98 24.41
CA VAL A 610 10.20 26.19 24.29
C VAL A 610 9.60 26.58 25.63
N VAL A 611 8.95 27.74 25.67
CA VAL A 611 8.24 28.24 26.86
C VAL A 611 6.74 28.17 26.61
N GLU A 612 6.03 27.41 27.44
CA GLU A 612 4.58 27.28 27.31
C GLU A 612 3.89 28.62 27.54
N ALA A 613 2.86 28.91 26.74
CA ALA A 613 2.18 30.20 26.73
C ALA A 613 1.55 30.58 28.10
N GLU A 614 1.26 29.60 28.95
CA GLU A 614 0.70 29.79 30.30
C GLU A 614 1.71 30.46 31.25
N TYR A 615 3.01 30.12 31.16
CA TYR A 615 4.06 30.81 31.90
C TYR A 615 4.30 32.22 31.35
N VAL A 616 4.20 32.38 30.02
CA VAL A 616 4.35 33.68 29.35
C VAL A 616 3.19 34.62 29.69
N GLU A 617 1.98 34.11 29.89
CA GLU A 617 0.80 34.91 30.28
C GLU A 617 1.05 35.65 31.60
N GLY A 618 1.62 34.96 32.59
CA GLY A 618 2.00 35.54 33.88
C GLY A 618 3.06 36.64 33.79
N GLU A 619 4.02 36.52 32.87
CA GLU A 619 5.10 37.50 32.67
C GLU A 619 4.75 38.61 31.67
N SER A 620 3.69 38.43 30.87
CA SER A 620 3.26 39.36 29.82
C SER A 620 2.64 40.67 30.33
N ARG A 621 2.57 40.87 31.66
CA ARG A 621 1.87 42.00 32.31
C ARG A 621 0.39 42.09 31.92
N GLY A 622 -0.25 40.96 31.65
CA GLY A 622 -1.66 40.86 31.25
C GLY A 622 -1.95 41.25 29.79
N LEU A 623 -0.93 41.42 28.95
CA LEU A 623 -1.08 41.74 27.53
C LEU A 623 -1.30 40.50 26.66
N LEU A 624 -0.70 39.37 27.04
CA LEU A 624 -1.07 38.07 26.50
C LEU A 624 -2.28 37.58 27.29
N SER A 625 -3.36 37.21 26.60
CA SER A 625 -4.52 36.59 27.24
C SER A 625 -4.98 35.40 26.42
N ILE A 626 -4.83 34.20 27.00
CA ILE A 626 -5.21 32.96 26.32
C ILE A 626 -6.72 32.94 26.04
N GLU A 627 -7.52 33.56 26.92
CA GLU A 627 -8.98 33.67 26.75
C GLU A 627 -9.38 34.60 25.59
N ARG A 628 -8.69 35.73 25.39
CA ARG A 628 -8.93 36.60 24.22
C ARG A 628 -8.57 35.90 22.92
N ILE A 629 -7.48 35.14 22.93
CA ILE A 629 -7.04 34.36 21.77
C ILE A 629 -8.03 33.24 21.46
N ARG A 630 -8.52 32.53 22.50
CA ARG A 630 -9.61 31.54 22.37
C ARG A 630 -10.85 32.13 21.71
N LYS A 631 -11.25 33.33 22.14
CA LYS A 631 -12.40 34.02 21.57
C LYS A 631 -12.19 34.34 20.10
N ASP A 632 -11.03 34.88 19.72
CA ASP A 632 -10.74 35.21 18.31
C ASP A 632 -10.78 33.94 17.42
N PHE A 633 -10.19 32.83 17.88
CA PHE A 633 -10.21 31.55 17.14
C PHE A 633 -11.55 30.79 17.17
N SER A 634 -12.48 31.18 18.05
CA SER A 634 -13.84 30.62 18.05
C SER A 634 -14.68 31.06 16.85
N THR A 635 -14.37 32.23 16.28
CA THR A 635 -15.09 32.83 15.14
C THR A 635 -14.23 33.02 13.90
N GLY A 636 -12.90 32.97 14.02
CA GLY A 636 -11.96 33.24 12.93
C GLY A 636 -10.82 32.22 12.85
N ASN A 637 -10.07 32.28 11.75
CA ASN A 637 -8.89 31.42 11.51
C ASN A 637 -7.57 32.11 11.91
N ASP A 638 -7.65 33.32 12.44
CA ASP A 638 -6.51 34.17 12.78
C ASP A 638 -6.85 35.07 13.98
N LEU A 639 -5.81 35.59 14.64
CA LEU A 639 -5.95 36.56 15.71
C LEU A 639 -6.46 37.90 15.15
N SER A 640 -7.34 38.58 15.89
CA SER A 640 -7.72 39.95 15.55
C SER A 640 -6.50 40.88 15.62
N ALA A 641 -6.50 41.96 14.83
CA ALA A 641 -5.38 42.89 14.80
C ALA A 641 -5.02 43.48 16.18
N ALA A 642 -6.03 43.68 17.04
CA ALA A 642 -5.85 44.13 18.41
C ALA A 642 -5.19 43.04 19.27
N THR A 643 -5.74 41.82 19.28
CA THR A 643 -5.18 40.71 20.06
C THR A 643 -3.78 40.31 19.59
N LEU A 644 -3.50 40.33 18.30
CA LEU A 644 -2.16 40.05 17.75
C LEU A 644 -1.14 41.10 18.21
N ARG A 645 -1.53 42.37 18.24
CA ARG A 645 -0.65 43.45 18.71
C ARG A 645 -0.37 43.36 20.21
N ASP A 646 -1.41 43.11 21.00
CA ASP A 646 -1.30 42.94 22.46
C ASP A 646 -0.43 41.72 22.79
N THR A 647 -0.68 40.59 22.11
CA THR A 647 0.10 39.34 22.20
C THR A 647 1.56 39.57 21.84
N ALA A 648 1.85 40.20 20.70
CA ALA A 648 3.23 40.49 20.28
C ALA A 648 3.97 41.41 21.27
N ASN A 649 3.26 42.38 21.87
CA ASN A 649 3.85 43.26 22.88
C ASN A 649 4.08 42.56 24.22
N GLY A 650 3.16 41.68 24.64
CA GLY A 650 3.29 40.88 25.86
C GLY A 650 4.45 39.89 25.78
N ILE A 651 4.60 39.22 24.65
CA ILE A 651 5.69 38.25 24.41
C ILE A 651 7.04 38.97 24.30
N ARG A 652 7.06 40.16 23.70
CA ARG A 652 8.25 41.03 23.70
C ARG A 652 8.61 41.48 25.12
N ALA A 653 7.64 41.76 25.98
CA ALA A 653 7.89 42.11 27.37
C ALA A 653 8.47 40.94 28.20
N ALA A 654 8.15 39.71 27.81
CA ALA A 654 8.73 38.47 28.37
C ALA A 654 10.08 38.08 27.74
N ASN A 655 10.69 38.93 26.88
CA ASN A 655 11.94 38.66 26.17
C ASN A 655 11.94 37.41 25.26
N ILE A 656 10.77 37.03 24.73
CA ILE A 656 10.66 35.90 23.80
C ILE A 656 10.62 36.44 22.36
N PRO A 657 11.58 36.07 21.48
CA PRO A 657 11.68 36.60 20.12
C PRO A 657 10.68 36.02 19.11
N TYR A 658 10.18 34.80 19.33
CA TYR A 658 9.30 34.12 18.38
C TYR A 658 8.01 33.59 19.03
N ILE A 659 6.90 33.73 18.30
CA ILE A 659 5.64 33.06 18.62
C ILE A 659 5.10 32.26 17.45
N ALA A 660 4.78 30.99 17.69
CA ALA A 660 3.99 30.18 16.77
C ALA A 660 2.50 30.20 17.15
N VAL A 661 1.62 30.57 16.23
CA VAL A 661 0.16 30.57 16.43
C VAL A 661 -0.52 29.74 15.36
N GLY A 662 -1.55 28.99 15.75
CA GLY A 662 -2.31 28.19 14.78
C GLY A 662 -3.55 27.52 15.34
N THR A 663 -4.25 26.84 14.45
CA THR A 663 -5.47 26.07 14.73
C THR A 663 -5.34 24.66 14.19
N LEU A 664 -5.94 23.70 14.91
CA LEU A 664 -6.16 22.34 14.47
C LEU A 664 -7.66 22.08 14.44
N ASP A 665 -8.21 21.99 13.24
CA ASP A 665 -9.63 21.95 13.00
C ASP A 665 -10.07 20.50 12.90
N VAL A 666 -10.71 20.01 13.95
CA VAL A 666 -11.30 18.69 13.98
C VAL A 666 -12.55 18.70 13.11
N GLY A 667 -12.43 18.07 11.95
CA GLY A 667 -13.53 17.84 11.02
C GLY A 667 -14.53 16.81 11.53
N MET A 668 -15.63 16.67 10.81
CA MET A 668 -16.67 15.70 11.15
C MET A 668 -16.13 14.26 11.11
N ARG A 669 -16.68 13.43 11.98
CA ARG A 669 -16.40 11.99 11.98
C ARG A 669 -16.96 11.40 10.69
N ASP A 670 -16.14 10.61 10.02
CA ASP A 670 -16.58 9.76 8.93
C ASP A 670 -16.29 8.31 9.31
N ARG A 671 -17.09 7.39 8.80
CA ARG A 671 -16.79 5.96 8.93
C ARG A 671 -15.89 5.64 7.77
N ASP A 672 -14.64 5.32 8.06
CA ASP A 672 -13.71 4.95 7.01
C ASP A 672 -14.28 3.75 6.24
N PRO A 673 -14.63 3.91 4.94
CA PRO A 673 -15.24 2.82 4.18
C PRO A 673 -14.29 1.63 4.08
N ALA A 674 -12.99 1.89 4.29
CA ALA A 674 -11.96 0.88 4.27
C ALA A 674 -11.89 0.05 5.57
N SER A 675 -11.59 0.71 6.69
CA SER A 675 -11.35 0.02 7.95
C SER A 675 -12.59 -0.24 8.82
N GLY A 676 -13.76 0.35 8.50
CA GLY A 676 -14.95 0.34 9.37
C GLY A 676 -14.80 1.12 10.68
N ASN A 677 -13.60 1.64 10.95
CA ASN A 677 -13.25 2.45 12.11
C ASN A 677 -13.75 3.88 11.96
N THR A 678 -13.83 4.59 13.08
CA THR A 678 -14.11 6.03 13.04
C THR A 678 -12.84 6.73 12.55
N ARG A 679 -12.96 7.52 11.49
CA ARG A 679 -11.90 8.39 10.97
C ARG A 679 -12.26 9.83 11.25
N VAL A 680 -11.28 10.56 11.76
CA VAL A 680 -11.39 11.98 12.05
C VAL A 680 -10.32 12.71 11.26
N PHE A 681 -10.74 13.69 10.48
CA PHE A 681 -9.83 14.58 9.77
C PHE A 681 -9.49 15.78 10.67
N VAL A 682 -8.23 16.17 10.66
CA VAL A 682 -7.74 17.37 11.33
C VAL A 682 -7.04 18.24 10.30
N THR A 683 -7.52 19.46 10.11
CA THR A 683 -6.87 20.44 9.25
C THR A 683 -6.01 21.36 10.10
N VAL A 684 -4.71 21.44 9.84
CA VAL A 684 -3.80 22.33 10.55
C VAL A 684 -3.57 23.58 9.75
N THR A 685 -3.68 24.75 10.39
CA THR A 685 -3.23 26.03 9.84
C THR A 685 -2.42 26.75 10.90
N GLY A 686 -1.23 27.26 10.57
CA GLY A 686 -0.45 28.01 11.55
C GLY A 686 0.70 28.82 10.96
N LYS A 687 1.29 29.68 11.78
CA LYS A 687 2.38 30.57 11.41
C LYS A 687 3.28 30.89 12.58
N VAL A 688 4.56 31.10 12.30
CA VAL A 688 5.55 31.59 13.25
C VAL A 688 5.86 33.04 12.94
N LEU A 689 5.77 33.88 13.96
CA LEU A 689 5.99 35.33 13.92
C LEU A 689 7.26 35.67 14.68
N ASP A 690 8.12 36.47 14.06
CA ASP A 690 9.21 37.20 14.72
C ASP A 690 8.66 38.50 15.30
N VAL A 691 8.77 38.68 16.61
CA VAL A 691 8.28 39.84 17.36
C VAL A 691 9.41 40.78 17.83
N THR A 692 10.67 40.50 17.48
CA THR A 692 11.82 41.33 17.86
C THR A 692 11.77 42.73 17.25
N GLY A 693 11.27 42.83 16.01
CA GLY A 693 11.14 44.09 15.29
C GLY A 693 9.97 44.97 15.74
N ARG A 694 9.94 46.20 15.21
CA ARG A 694 8.86 47.18 15.42
C ARG A 694 7.48 46.68 14.93
N PHE A 695 7.47 45.78 13.95
CA PHE A 695 6.28 45.12 13.43
C PHE A 695 6.51 43.61 13.41
N PRO A 696 5.53 42.78 13.84
CA PRO A 696 5.63 41.33 13.74
C PRO A 696 5.79 40.89 12.28
N ARG A 697 6.72 39.97 12.00
CA ARG A 697 6.97 39.43 10.64
C ARG A 697 6.78 37.93 10.63
N THR A 698 6.04 37.41 9.65
CA THR A 698 5.88 35.96 9.48
C THR A 698 7.17 35.32 8.97
N VAL A 699 7.78 34.46 9.81
CA VAL A 699 9.00 33.71 9.49
C VAL A 699 8.70 32.28 9.06
N SER A 700 7.58 31.68 9.43
CA SER A 700 7.14 30.39 8.87
C SER A 700 5.63 30.35 8.78
N SER A 701 5.11 29.55 7.86
CA SER A 701 3.67 29.31 7.72
C SER A 701 3.39 27.90 7.25
N VAL A 702 2.47 27.22 7.92
CA VAL A 702 1.86 25.98 7.46
C VAL A 702 0.45 26.32 7.01
N GLY A 703 0.17 26.15 5.71
CA GLY A 703 -1.16 26.33 5.14
C GLY A 703 -2.15 25.27 5.65
N PRO A 704 -3.44 25.34 5.27
CA PRO A 704 -4.41 24.32 5.65
C PRO A 704 -4.02 22.96 5.05
N VAL A 705 -3.37 22.12 5.85
CA VAL A 705 -3.01 20.75 5.49
C VAL A 705 -3.86 19.81 6.32
N GLN A 706 -4.53 18.87 5.66
CA GLN A 706 -5.39 17.91 6.31
C GLN A 706 -4.64 16.61 6.58
N PHE A 707 -4.78 16.12 7.81
CA PHE A 707 -4.32 14.81 8.25
C PHE A 707 -5.52 14.02 8.76
N SER A 708 -5.42 12.69 8.78
CA SER A 708 -6.49 11.83 9.27
C SER A 708 -5.96 10.86 10.31
N GLY A 709 -6.68 10.72 11.42
CA GLY A 709 -6.48 9.67 12.41
C GLY A 709 -7.63 8.68 12.38
N THR A 710 -7.30 7.39 12.49
CA THR A 710 -8.26 6.30 12.59
C THR A 710 -8.21 5.68 13.98
N GLY A 711 -9.36 5.20 14.47
CA GLY A 711 -9.47 4.56 15.77
C GLY A 711 -10.77 3.79 15.96
N PRO A 712 -10.81 2.85 16.93
CA PRO A 712 -11.99 2.02 17.20
C PRO A 712 -13.19 2.84 17.69
N ASN A 713 -12.94 4.05 18.21
CA ASN A 713 -13.95 5.03 18.56
C ASN A 713 -13.44 6.44 18.21
N GLU A 714 -14.37 7.40 18.24
CA GLU A 714 -14.09 8.80 17.90
C GLU A 714 -12.97 9.42 18.76
N THR A 715 -12.95 9.14 20.05
CA THR A 715 -11.96 9.70 20.97
C THR A 715 -10.55 9.30 20.55
N VAL A 716 -10.32 8.00 20.29
CA VAL A 716 -9.00 7.50 19.86
C VAL A 716 -8.64 8.02 18.47
N ALA A 717 -9.60 8.05 17.54
CA ALA A 717 -9.37 8.57 16.19
C ALA A 717 -8.97 10.06 16.21
N ARG A 718 -9.62 10.85 17.08
CA ARG A 718 -9.34 12.27 17.27
C ARG A 718 -7.96 12.50 17.86
N THR A 719 -7.59 11.80 18.93
CA THR A 719 -6.26 11.92 19.55
C THR A 719 -5.15 11.56 18.56
N ASN A 720 -5.30 10.43 17.83
CA ASN A 720 -4.33 10.05 16.79
C ASN A 720 -4.22 11.10 15.67
N ALA A 721 -5.35 11.66 15.24
CA ALA A 721 -5.38 12.69 14.20
C ALA A 721 -4.66 13.96 14.67
N LEU A 722 -4.95 14.43 15.90
CA LEU A 722 -4.35 15.63 16.47
C LEU A 722 -2.84 15.48 16.68
N GLN A 723 -2.38 14.33 17.18
CA GLN A 723 -0.97 14.07 17.39
C GLN A 723 -0.20 14.07 16.06
N LEU A 724 -0.68 13.29 15.06
CA LEU A 724 -0.05 13.24 13.75
C LEU A 724 -0.01 14.62 13.07
N ALA A 725 -1.13 15.34 13.15
CA ALA A 725 -1.27 16.67 12.60
C ALA A 725 -0.29 17.67 13.24
N ALA A 726 -0.18 17.65 14.57
CA ALA A 726 0.76 18.48 15.32
C ALA A 726 2.22 18.16 14.97
N GLU A 727 2.62 16.88 14.98
CA GLU A 727 3.99 16.46 14.66
C GLU A 727 4.40 16.88 13.25
N LYS A 728 3.53 16.64 12.25
CA LYS A 728 3.83 17.01 10.85
C LYS A 728 3.88 18.52 10.64
N ALA A 729 2.98 19.26 11.29
CA ALA A 729 2.99 20.72 11.22
C ALA A 729 4.23 21.32 11.89
N ALA A 730 4.61 20.84 13.09
CA ALA A 730 5.84 21.26 13.76
C ALA A 730 7.06 21.01 12.88
N GLN A 731 7.20 19.80 12.32
CA GLN A 731 8.32 19.46 11.46
C GLN A 731 8.41 20.39 10.24
N GLN A 732 7.28 20.72 9.62
CA GLN A 732 7.24 21.64 8.50
C GLN A 732 7.69 23.05 8.91
N MET A 733 7.19 23.56 10.05
CA MET A 733 7.61 24.86 10.58
C MET A 733 9.10 24.90 10.90
N ILE A 734 9.61 23.88 11.58
CA ILE A 734 11.04 23.73 11.91
C ILE A 734 11.89 23.75 10.64
N ASN A 735 11.50 23.00 9.60
CA ASN A 735 12.25 22.99 8.34
C ASN A 735 12.29 24.39 7.70
N GLU A 736 11.20 25.15 7.75
CA GLU A 736 11.16 26.53 7.24
C GLU A 736 12.00 27.51 8.09
N LEU A 737 11.96 27.38 9.41
CA LEU A 737 12.78 28.17 10.33
C LEU A 737 14.27 27.90 10.10
N ASN A 738 14.63 26.63 9.91
CA ASN A 738 15.99 26.21 9.57
C ASN A 738 16.47 26.83 8.25
N VAL A 739 15.61 26.85 7.21
CA VAL A 739 15.91 27.50 5.92
C VAL A 739 16.18 29.00 6.09
N LYS A 740 15.47 29.65 7.03
CA LYS A 740 15.66 31.08 7.33
C LYS A 740 16.75 31.37 8.37
N ALA A 741 17.49 30.34 8.80
CA ALA A 741 18.54 30.44 9.81
C ALA A 741 18.08 31.07 11.14
N VAL A 742 16.82 30.83 11.52
CA VAL A 742 16.28 31.26 12.82
C VAL A 742 16.87 30.35 13.91
N ARG A 743 17.67 30.93 14.81
CA ARG A 743 18.36 30.25 15.92
C ARG A 743 17.66 30.49 17.22
#